data_AF-A0A1H4N7G3-F1
#
_entry.id   AF-A0A1H4N7G3-F1
#
_cell.length_a   1.000
_cell.length_b   1.000
_cell.length_c   1.000
_cell.angle_alpha   90.00
_cell.angle_beta   90.00
_cell.angle_gamma   90.00
#
_symmetry.space_group_name_H-M   'P 1'
#
loop_
_entity.id
_entity.type
_entity.pdbx_description
1 polymer ?
#
loop_
_entity_poly.entity_id
_entity_poly.type
_entity_poly.pdbx_seq_one_letter_code
_entity_poly.pdbx_strand_id
1 'polypeptide(L)'
;MVHRLEPLVVRHTLRLPRPTGPAGEGAVAARQFDAALMSAGFKLSAELLERLSGLGEGTVVDTAVRTLGTVREMVGDHVAHNVYFVDFPANVPDTYDFWMRCIAGALADDEAREGVLEQLGEGVVNLLTLPSYGRYQHTYAEMLGHHDELIAAAGDRMTVLHLGDDPDSEVSALYLALAGSSTPLGEEALCDLDELARVCVDGPQPESIPVRENRAVLNRARLRAGAQPLLDTVTDVLRLACALSDGDVTLVGPTRFRKLSRPLRRALLAGLDSVVAASPAKLSDVRVHREAWKRLGERLHPHEYPKWPHAADVFAVARGEKRAPSFDGRVEELLGMHDVTGAVKVLKSAPGKLFRALDRLLRMALDQEERDSVVTAAEEVVADVSGRVLLSVREHLANRAQDTGETRVFVNRLGRAWVTEDERPPVLPPERERLIAVIDEELRRRLPDPGHLLIDPDALDVALPLSGRAAPAGLGVLPRGSVSPVDGELLRFFVYWKQAAQRTDYDLSALMLDADFATVCWLAYTNLKDLEGEHSGDITEAPDGASEFIDLRLGAVRGQYIVPQVNIFAGEGFEEVDESFFGFMLRDAEQRGRPFEPRTVRMKSGLRGPGRVALPLAFRRGPDGRWRAKWLHLYLRGAPAANRVEGNRVSVATLLRGIVEREQLTVRYLTGLMDASKTTVWDGSTIPAGPVTYIGLQRPEGLHPGSRIVVPENLRDLIPE
;
A
#
# COMPACT_ATOMS: atom_id res chain seq x y z
N MET A 1 2.92 -29.45 3.60
CA MET A 1 2.61 -28.39 2.61
C MET A 1 2.25 -27.09 3.34
N VAL A 2 1.40 -27.16 4.37
CA VAL A 2 0.96 -26.02 5.19
C VAL A 2 2.08 -25.22 5.86
N HIS A 3 3.13 -25.88 6.38
CA HIS A 3 4.29 -25.18 6.96
C HIS A 3 5.01 -24.22 5.98
N ARG A 4 4.83 -24.37 4.66
CA ARG A 4 5.37 -23.40 3.68
C ARG A 4 4.53 -22.12 3.59
N LEU A 5 3.27 -22.15 4.02
CA LEU A 5 2.34 -21.02 4.03
C LEU A 5 2.27 -20.35 5.41
N GLU A 6 2.89 -20.94 6.44
CA GLU A 6 3.02 -20.35 7.78
C GLU A 6 3.53 -18.90 7.75
N PRO A 7 4.57 -18.54 6.95
CA PRO A 7 5.00 -17.15 6.81
C PRO A 7 3.90 -16.21 6.29
N LEU A 8 3.05 -16.69 5.37
CA LEU A 8 1.91 -15.91 4.84
C LEU A 8 0.90 -15.62 5.94
N VAL A 9 0.58 -16.63 6.76
CA VAL A 9 -0.35 -16.43 7.89
C VAL A 9 0.22 -15.42 8.87
N VAL A 10 1.47 -15.60 9.30
CA VAL A 10 2.12 -14.72 10.28
C VAL A 10 2.14 -13.27 9.79
N ARG A 11 2.55 -13.02 8.53
CA ARG A 11 2.67 -11.64 8.03
C ARG A 11 1.33 -10.93 7.82
N HIS A 12 0.27 -11.66 7.48
CA HIS A 12 -1.07 -11.08 7.23
C HIS A 12 -1.94 -10.99 8.46
N THR A 13 -1.65 -11.74 9.53
CA THR A 13 -2.56 -11.87 10.68
C THR A 13 -1.89 -11.63 12.03
N LEU A 14 -0.56 -11.64 12.10
CA LEU A 14 0.21 -11.66 13.34
C LEU A 14 -0.16 -12.83 14.26
N ARG A 15 -0.71 -13.91 13.69
CA ARG A 15 -0.99 -15.17 14.38
C ARG A 15 0.01 -16.22 13.92
N LEU A 16 0.51 -17.00 14.88
CA LEU A 16 1.29 -18.19 14.59
C LEU A 16 0.33 -19.40 14.60
N PRO A 17 0.13 -20.09 13.47
CA PRO A 17 -0.63 -21.34 13.44
C PRO A 17 -0.24 -22.27 14.58
N ARG A 18 -1.22 -22.87 15.25
CA ARG A 18 -1.04 -23.63 16.49
C ARG A 18 0.09 -24.66 16.33
N PRO A 19 1.22 -24.49 17.04
CA PRO A 19 2.33 -25.42 16.90
C PRO A 19 1.94 -26.83 17.37
N THR A 20 2.34 -27.83 16.59
CA THR A 20 2.08 -29.26 16.85
C THR A 20 3.40 -30.00 17.04
N GLY A 21 3.44 -30.90 18.01
CA GLY A 21 4.63 -31.68 18.35
C GLY A 21 4.40 -32.51 19.62
N PRO A 22 5.36 -33.38 19.99
CA PRO A 22 5.29 -34.14 21.22
C PRO A 22 5.26 -33.20 22.43
N ALA A 23 4.54 -33.61 23.49
CA ALA A 23 4.62 -32.92 24.77
C ALA A 23 6.04 -32.98 25.34
N GLY A 24 6.48 -31.92 26.02
CA GLY A 24 7.82 -31.84 26.60
C GLY A 24 8.05 -30.58 27.43
N GLU A 25 9.30 -30.34 27.80
CA GLU A 25 9.73 -29.24 28.69
C GLU A 25 10.33 -28.04 27.92
N GLY A 26 9.65 -27.58 26.88
CA GLY A 26 10.11 -26.51 25.99
C GLY A 26 10.15 -25.10 26.59
N ALA A 27 9.83 -24.93 27.87
CA ALA A 27 9.69 -23.62 28.52
C ALA A 27 10.95 -22.73 28.46
N VAL A 28 12.15 -23.33 28.49
CA VAL A 28 13.41 -22.57 28.34
C VAL A 28 13.56 -22.05 26.91
N ALA A 29 13.41 -22.92 25.92
CA ALA A 29 13.45 -22.55 24.51
C ALA A 29 12.36 -21.53 24.14
N ALA A 30 11.17 -21.64 24.73
CA ALA A 30 10.08 -20.70 24.49
C ALA A 30 10.41 -19.29 24.99
N ARG A 31 11.05 -19.17 26.17
CA ARG A 31 11.56 -17.89 26.70
C ARG A 31 12.73 -17.32 25.89
N GLN A 32 13.61 -18.17 25.39
CA GLN A 32 14.69 -17.75 24.50
C GLN A 32 14.14 -17.22 23.17
N PHE A 33 13.13 -17.89 22.62
CA PHE A 33 12.41 -17.45 21.44
C PHE A 33 11.72 -16.09 21.68
N ASP A 34 11.03 -15.92 22.81
CA ASP A 34 10.41 -14.64 23.17
C ASP A 34 11.44 -13.51 23.30
N ALA A 35 12.58 -13.76 23.95
CA ALA A 35 13.67 -12.80 24.06
C ALA A 35 14.25 -12.42 22.67
N ALA A 36 14.39 -13.40 21.77
CA ALA A 36 14.82 -13.15 20.40
C ALA A 36 13.80 -12.30 19.63
N LEU A 37 12.51 -12.54 19.80
CA LEU A 37 11.45 -11.69 19.21
C LEU A 37 11.50 -10.26 19.75
N MET A 38 11.76 -10.08 21.05
CA MET A 38 11.83 -8.74 21.66
C MET A 38 12.95 -7.89 21.07
N SER A 39 14.04 -8.50 20.59
CA SER A 39 15.09 -7.78 19.85
C SER A 39 14.61 -7.23 18.50
N ALA A 40 13.56 -7.84 17.93
CA ALA A 40 12.88 -7.39 16.71
C ALA A 40 11.63 -6.53 16.97
N GLY A 41 11.31 -6.19 18.23
CA GLY A 41 10.10 -5.43 18.58
C GLY A 41 8.83 -6.27 18.60
N PHE A 42 8.96 -7.59 18.75
CA PHE A 42 7.85 -8.53 18.88
C PHE A 42 7.88 -9.26 20.23
N LYS A 43 6.74 -9.81 20.64
CA LYS A 43 6.69 -10.74 21.78
C LYS A 43 5.63 -11.81 21.54
N LEU A 44 5.76 -12.94 22.21
CA LEU A 44 4.72 -13.96 22.24
C LEU A 44 3.57 -13.49 23.13
N SER A 45 2.35 -13.79 22.71
CA SER A 45 1.20 -13.73 23.62
C SER A 45 1.35 -14.74 24.76
N ALA A 46 0.73 -14.46 25.91
CA ALA A 46 0.75 -15.37 27.05
C ALA A 46 0.30 -16.81 26.70
N GLU A 47 -0.78 -16.94 25.91
CA GLU A 47 -1.32 -18.23 25.45
C GLU A 47 -0.35 -18.97 24.53
N LEU A 48 0.34 -18.24 23.64
CA LEU A 48 1.30 -18.85 22.72
C LEU A 48 2.57 -19.31 23.47
N LEU A 49 3.04 -18.51 24.42
CA LEU A 49 4.16 -18.86 25.28
C LEU A 49 3.85 -20.12 26.11
N GLU A 50 2.66 -20.19 26.72
CA GLU A 50 2.20 -21.38 27.44
C GLU A 50 2.15 -22.61 26.53
N ARG A 51 1.56 -22.46 25.33
CA ARG A 51 1.47 -23.54 24.35
C ARG A 51 2.85 -24.08 23.96
N LEU A 52 3.81 -23.21 23.65
CA LEU A 52 5.16 -23.59 23.28
C LEU A 52 5.90 -24.24 24.46
N SER A 53 5.67 -23.74 25.68
CA SER A 53 6.31 -24.26 26.88
C SER A 53 5.96 -25.72 27.17
N GLY A 54 4.78 -26.18 26.75
CA GLY A 54 4.33 -27.58 26.89
C GLY A 54 4.78 -28.53 25.77
N LEU A 55 5.53 -28.05 24.77
CA LEU A 55 6.04 -28.87 23.65
C LEU A 55 7.50 -29.29 23.89
N GLY A 56 7.96 -30.30 23.16
CA GLY A 56 9.37 -30.68 23.15
C GLY A 56 10.27 -29.55 22.63
N GLU A 57 11.47 -29.41 23.23
CA GLU A 57 12.44 -28.35 22.91
C GLU A 57 12.72 -28.22 21.40
N GLY A 58 12.97 -29.33 20.71
CA GLY A 58 13.23 -29.33 19.27
C GLY A 58 12.07 -28.73 18.45
N THR A 59 10.81 -29.01 18.83
CA THR A 59 9.64 -28.41 18.18
C THR A 59 9.58 -26.91 18.39
N VAL A 60 9.91 -26.44 19.60
CA VAL A 60 9.95 -25.00 19.90
C VAL A 60 11.03 -24.31 19.08
N VAL A 61 12.23 -24.89 19.01
CA VAL A 61 13.36 -24.36 18.23
C VAL A 61 13.03 -24.31 16.74
N ASP A 62 12.48 -25.38 16.17
CA ASP A 62 12.09 -25.42 14.75
C ASP A 62 11.04 -24.36 14.41
N THR A 63 10.08 -24.14 15.33
CA THR A 63 9.06 -23.11 15.20
C THR A 63 9.70 -21.72 15.29
N ALA A 64 10.56 -21.50 16.29
CA ALA A 64 11.26 -20.24 16.50
C ALA A 64 12.09 -19.83 15.28
N VAL A 65 12.86 -20.76 14.69
CA VAL A 65 13.69 -20.48 13.50
C VAL A 65 12.86 -19.96 12.33
N ARG A 66 11.73 -20.61 12.04
CA ARG A 66 10.85 -20.19 10.93
C ARG A 66 10.18 -18.85 11.22
N THR A 67 9.59 -18.71 12.41
CA THR A 67 8.85 -17.49 12.78
C THR A 67 9.78 -16.28 12.89
N LEU A 68 10.99 -16.44 13.46
CA LEU A 68 11.99 -15.36 13.52
C LEU A 68 12.40 -14.92 12.12
N GLY A 69 12.57 -15.84 11.17
CA GLY A 69 12.85 -15.49 9.78
C GLY A 69 11.79 -14.55 9.21
N THR A 70 10.51 -14.90 9.35
CA THR A 70 9.39 -14.07 8.89
C THR A 70 9.34 -12.73 9.61
N VAL A 71 9.46 -12.71 10.94
CA VAL A 71 9.39 -11.46 11.73
C VAL A 71 10.54 -10.52 11.38
N ARG A 72 11.77 -11.04 11.25
CA ARG A 72 12.94 -10.25 10.86
C ARG A 72 12.76 -9.66 9.47
N GLU A 73 12.24 -10.43 8.52
CA GLU A 73 11.89 -9.93 7.20
C GLU A 73 10.81 -8.83 7.26
N MET A 74 9.79 -8.96 8.10
CA MET A 74 8.73 -7.95 8.27
C MET A 74 9.26 -6.60 8.76
N VAL A 75 10.25 -6.60 9.66
CA VAL A 75 10.89 -5.36 10.16
C VAL A 75 12.05 -4.87 9.29
N GLY A 76 12.61 -5.74 8.44
CA GLY A 76 13.78 -5.44 7.60
C GLY A 76 15.11 -5.93 8.16
N ASP A 77 15.13 -6.67 9.26
CA ASP A 77 16.33 -7.18 9.93
C ASP A 77 16.91 -8.46 9.29
N HIS A 78 16.41 -8.86 8.11
CA HIS A 78 16.96 -9.99 7.35
C HIS A 78 18.21 -9.62 6.56
N VAL A 79 18.60 -8.34 6.54
CA VAL A 79 19.77 -7.81 5.81
C VAL A 79 20.77 -7.13 6.75
N ALA A 80 22.03 -7.06 6.33
CA ALA A 80 23.09 -6.38 7.07
C ALA A 80 23.10 -4.88 6.74
N HIS A 81 22.31 -4.10 7.48
CA HIS A 81 22.21 -2.65 7.32
C HIS A 81 23.53 -1.93 7.67
N ASN A 82 24.26 -1.44 6.66
CA ASN A 82 25.50 -0.67 6.85
C ASN A 82 25.29 0.82 6.54
N VAL A 83 26.25 1.65 6.95
CA VAL A 83 26.26 3.11 6.76
C VAL A 83 27.58 3.55 6.14
N TYR A 84 27.61 4.66 5.41
CA TYR A 84 28.86 5.15 4.80
C TYR A 84 29.81 5.73 5.87
N PHE A 85 29.26 6.44 6.86
CA PHE A 85 30.02 6.92 8.01
C PHE A 85 29.88 5.97 9.19
N VAL A 86 30.97 5.31 9.57
CA VAL A 86 31.00 4.24 10.59
C VAL A 86 30.34 4.62 11.92
N ASP A 87 30.48 5.88 12.34
CA ASP A 87 29.97 6.41 13.62
C ASP A 87 28.55 7.00 13.53
N PHE A 88 27.88 6.95 12.37
CA PHE A 88 26.58 7.61 12.17
C PHE A 88 25.55 7.25 13.27
N PRO A 89 24.84 8.25 13.85
CA PRO A 89 24.76 9.67 13.45
C PRO A 89 25.87 10.56 14.01
N ALA A 90 26.74 10.04 14.89
CA ALA A 90 27.86 10.80 15.40
C ALA A 90 28.91 11.03 14.29
N ASN A 91 29.65 12.13 14.41
CA ASN A 91 30.80 12.45 13.56
C ASN A 91 30.51 12.52 12.04
N VAL A 92 29.24 12.68 11.63
CA VAL A 92 28.91 13.03 10.25
C VAL A 92 29.54 14.39 9.93
N PRO A 93 30.38 14.48 8.89
CA PRO A 93 31.11 15.70 8.56
C PRO A 93 30.22 16.77 7.95
N ASP A 94 30.70 18.01 7.96
CA ASP A 94 30.15 19.03 7.05
C ASP A 94 30.32 18.58 5.59
N THR A 95 29.33 18.88 4.75
CA THR A 95 29.31 18.48 3.34
C THR A 95 30.53 19.00 2.58
N TYR A 96 30.94 20.23 2.81
CA TYR A 96 32.11 20.82 2.15
C TYR A 96 33.39 20.10 2.59
N ASP A 97 33.57 19.91 3.89
CA ASP A 97 34.74 19.22 4.46
C ASP A 97 34.84 17.76 4.02
N PHE A 98 33.70 17.09 3.83
CA PHE A 98 33.64 15.76 3.23
C PHE A 98 34.25 15.76 1.83
N TRP A 99 33.73 16.60 0.93
CA TRP A 99 34.21 16.64 -0.45
C TRP A 99 35.67 17.09 -0.55
N MET A 100 36.11 18.03 0.28
CA MET A 100 37.52 18.43 0.34
C MET A 100 38.44 17.28 0.76
N ARG A 101 38.01 16.42 1.69
CA ARG A 101 38.75 15.21 2.07
C ARG A 101 38.79 14.18 0.94
N CYS A 102 37.70 13.99 0.20
CA CYS A 102 37.71 13.12 -0.98
C CYS A 102 38.69 13.63 -2.06
N ILE A 103 38.70 14.93 -2.35
CA ILE A 103 39.65 15.54 -3.30
C ILE A 103 41.09 15.36 -2.80
N ALA A 104 41.36 15.70 -1.54
CA ALA A 104 42.69 15.55 -0.96
C ALA A 104 43.18 14.09 -0.98
N GLY A 105 42.29 13.14 -0.68
CA GLY A 105 42.57 11.71 -0.76
C GLY A 105 42.89 11.27 -2.19
N ALA A 106 42.10 11.72 -3.17
CA ALA A 106 42.32 11.40 -4.58
C ALA A 106 43.62 12.03 -5.15
N LEU A 107 44.02 13.21 -4.66
CA LEU A 107 45.30 13.83 -4.99
C LEU A 107 46.49 13.15 -4.29
N ALA A 108 46.27 12.45 -3.19
CA ALA A 108 47.30 11.68 -2.49
C ALA A 108 47.45 10.25 -3.05
N ASP A 109 46.45 9.77 -3.79
CA ASP A 109 46.45 8.48 -4.46
C ASP A 109 47.17 8.55 -5.82
N ASP A 110 48.22 7.74 -6.00
CA ASP A 110 49.06 7.82 -7.20
C ASP A 110 48.33 7.43 -8.49
N GLU A 111 47.31 6.57 -8.42
CA GLU A 111 46.53 6.14 -9.59
C GLU A 111 45.49 7.20 -10.01
N ALA A 112 44.84 7.86 -9.05
CA ALA A 112 43.79 8.85 -9.32
C ALA A 112 44.32 10.28 -9.55
N ARG A 113 45.49 10.62 -9.00
CA ARG A 113 46.03 11.99 -8.96
C ARG A 113 46.13 12.65 -10.33
N GLU A 114 46.62 11.95 -11.35
CA GLU A 114 46.79 12.53 -12.69
C GLU A 114 45.45 12.97 -13.29
N GLY A 115 44.44 12.12 -13.24
CA GLY A 115 43.10 12.43 -13.76
C GLY A 115 42.38 13.54 -12.98
N VAL A 116 42.61 13.66 -11.67
CA VAL A 116 42.06 14.76 -10.86
C VAL A 116 42.74 16.08 -11.20
N LEU A 117 44.07 16.09 -11.40
CA LEU A 117 44.81 17.29 -11.81
C LEU A 117 44.40 17.77 -13.21
N GLU A 118 44.14 16.84 -14.14
CA GLU A 118 43.61 17.16 -15.47
C GLU A 118 42.25 17.87 -15.36
N GLN A 119 41.29 17.30 -14.62
CA GLN A 119 39.98 17.90 -14.39
C GLN A 119 40.08 19.29 -13.73
N LEU A 120 40.95 19.45 -12.73
CA LEU A 120 41.22 20.75 -12.11
C LEU A 120 41.75 21.77 -13.13
N GLY A 121 42.59 21.34 -14.07
CA GLY A 121 43.09 22.16 -15.18
C GLY A 121 41.99 22.62 -16.14
N GLU A 122 40.93 21.82 -16.31
CA GLU A 122 39.73 22.16 -17.10
C GLU A 122 38.73 23.06 -16.33
N GLY A 123 38.98 23.29 -15.04
CA GLY A 123 38.21 24.22 -14.19
C GLY A 123 37.03 23.60 -13.44
N VAL A 124 36.76 22.29 -13.58
CA VAL A 124 35.70 21.58 -12.87
C VAL A 124 36.15 20.15 -12.54
N VAL A 125 35.93 19.70 -11.30
CA VAL A 125 36.14 18.30 -10.88
C VAL A 125 34.82 17.59 -10.71
N ASN A 126 34.69 16.40 -11.31
CA ASN A 126 33.55 15.53 -11.09
C ASN A 126 33.72 14.75 -9.78
N LEU A 127 33.14 15.29 -8.72
CA LEU A 127 33.22 14.73 -7.37
C LEU A 127 32.69 13.30 -7.26
N LEU A 128 31.73 12.91 -8.11
CA LEU A 128 31.11 11.59 -8.10
C LEU A 128 32.03 10.48 -8.63
N THR A 129 33.17 10.85 -9.23
CA THR A 129 34.16 9.91 -9.78
C THR A 129 35.36 9.69 -8.86
N LEU A 130 35.37 10.34 -7.69
CA LEU A 130 36.49 10.22 -6.76
C LEU A 130 36.55 8.82 -6.15
N PRO A 131 37.74 8.19 -6.02
CA PRO A 131 37.86 6.77 -5.66
C PRO A 131 37.25 6.37 -4.32
N SER A 132 37.28 7.26 -3.34
CA SER A 132 36.78 6.99 -1.98
C SER A 132 35.28 7.21 -1.83
N TYR A 133 34.61 7.78 -2.83
CA TYR A 133 33.19 8.13 -2.75
C TYR A 133 32.27 6.98 -3.18
N GLY A 134 31.09 6.90 -2.56
CA GLY A 134 30.02 5.99 -2.96
C GLY A 134 30.21 4.52 -2.60
N ARG A 135 31.19 4.19 -1.74
CA ARG A 135 31.51 2.83 -1.26
C ARG A 135 31.84 2.82 0.22
N TYR A 136 31.45 1.74 0.90
CA TYR A 136 31.81 1.52 2.31
C TYR A 136 33.33 1.46 2.50
N GLN A 137 33.84 2.23 3.45
CA GLN A 137 35.27 2.26 3.82
C GLN A 137 35.59 1.36 5.02
N HIS A 138 34.61 0.56 5.45
CA HIS A 138 34.67 -0.34 6.59
C HIS A 138 33.71 -1.50 6.37
N THR A 139 33.91 -2.57 7.13
CA THR A 139 33.02 -3.72 7.18
C THR A 139 31.81 -3.44 8.07
N TYR A 140 30.77 -4.28 7.94
CA TYR A 140 29.62 -4.26 8.85
C TYR A 140 30.03 -4.60 10.29
N ALA A 141 30.97 -5.52 10.49
CA ALA A 141 31.46 -5.89 11.82
C ALA A 141 32.21 -4.76 12.51
N GLU A 142 33.02 -4.00 11.76
CA GLU A 142 33.67 -2.79 12.28
C GLU A 142 32.64 -1.74 12.67
N MET A 143 31.62 -1.49 11.82
CA MET A 143 30.52 -0.60 12.16
C MET A 143 29.86 -1.02 13.47
N LEU A 144 29.48 -2.29 13.63
CA LEU A 144 28.91 -2.78 14.88
C LEU A 144 29.80 -2.55 16.11
N GLY A 145 31.13 -2.63 15.96
CA GLY A 145 32.07 -2.37 17.04
C GLY A 145 32.13 -0.91 17.49
N HIS A 146 31.63 0.03 16.68
CA HIS A 146 31.55 1.45 16.99
C HIS A 146 30.23 1.86 17.66
N HIS A 147 29.23 0.98 17.70
CA HIS A 147 27.92 1.26 18.28
C HIS A 147 27.67 0.46 19.55
N ASP A 148 27.22 1.16 20.60
CA ASP A 148 26.77 0.54 21.84
C ASP A 148 25.47 -0.26 21.62
N GLU A 149 25.14 -1.16 22.55
CA GLU A 149 23.83 -1.82 22.57
C GLU A 149 22.69 -0.82 22.76
N LEU A 150 21.53 -1.15 22.17
CA LEU A 150 20.30 -0.38 22.33
C LEU A 150 19.87 -0.36 23.81
N ILE A 151 19.70 0.85 24.34
CA ILE A 151 19.07 1.03 25.65
C ILE A 151 17.55 0.92 25.45
N ALA A 152 16.95 -0.11 26.06
CA ALA A 152 15.51 -0.31 26.03
C ALA A 152 14.79 0.85 26.73
N ALA A 153 13.78 1.41 26.07
CA ALA A 153 12.90 2.40 26.66
C ALA A 153 11.57 1.77 27.07
N ALA A 154 10.94 2.31 28.12
CA ALA A 154 9.62 1.87 28.55
C ALA A 154 8.53 2.13 27.49
N GLY A 155 8.76 3.09 26.58
CA GLY A 155 7.89 3.41 25.44
C GLY A 155 8.14 2.61 24.17
N ASP A 156 9.04 1.62 24.19
CA ASP A 156 9.29 0.79 23.01
C ASP A 156 8.03 -0.02 22.66
N ARG A 157 7.44 0.27 21.50
CA ARG A 157 6.29 -0.47 21.00
C ARG A 157 6.65 -1.94 20.76
N MET A 158 5.85 -2.83 21.34
CA MET A 158 5.97 -4.28 21.14
C MET A 158 4.75 -4.82 20.38
N THR A 159 5.00 -5.54 19.30
CA THR A 159 3.95 -6.21 18.52
C THR A 159 3.75 -7.63 19.03
N VAL A 160 2.51 -7.99 19.34
CA VAL A 160 2.21 -9.31 19.92
C VAL A 160 1.94 -10.33 18.81
N LEU A 161 2.63 -11.48 18.85
CA LEU A 161 2.29 -12.65 18.08
C LEU A 161 1.30 -13.52 18.85
N HIS A 162 0.11 -13.65 18.29
CA HIS A 162 -0.99 -14.37 18.92
C HIS A 162 -0.98 -15.86 18.55
N LEU A 163 -1.49 -16.69 19.46
CA LEU A 163 -1.77 -18.08 19.13
C LEU A 163 -2.86 -18.16 18.05
N GLY A 164 -2.55 -18.85 16.96
CA GLY A 164 -3.49 -19.20 15.91
C GLY A 164 -4.28 -20.47 16.18
N ASP A 165 -5.24 -20.74 15.31
CA ASP A 165 -5.93 -22.03 15.18
C ASP A 165 -5.03 -23.07 14.50
N ASP A 166 -5.58 -24.24 14.18
CA ASP A 166 -4.80 -25.24 13.46
C ASP A 166 -4.34 -24.71 12.09
N PRO A 167 -3.19 -25.20 11.57
CA PRO A 167 -2.60 -24.67 10.35
C PRO A 167 -3.51 -24.67 9.12
N ASP A 168 -4.38 -25.67 8.94
CA ASP A 168 -5.27 -25.75 7.79
C ASP A 168 -6.41 -24.72 7.90
N SER A 169 -6.94 -24.51 9.11
CA SER A 169 -7.94 -23.50 9.39
C SER A 169 -7.42 -22.08 9.16
N GLU A 170 -6.21 -21.76 9.63
CA GLU A 170 -5.61 -20.42 9.42
C GLU A 170 -5.35 -20.12 7.94
N VAL A 171 -4.83 -21.10 7.20
CA VAL A 171 -4.60 -20.95 5.75
C VAL A 171 -5.92 -20.78 5.01
N SER A 172 -6.95 -21.56 5.38
CA SER A 172 -8.29 -21.45 4.78
C SER A 172 -8.92 -20.10 5.10
N ALA A 173 -8.80 -19.60 6.34
CA ALA A 173 -9.31 -18.31 6.75
C ALA A 173 -8.64 -17.15 5.99
N LEU A 174 -7.31 -17.18 5.86
CA LEU A 174 -6.55 -16.18 5.10
C LEU A 174 -6.93 -16.21 3.62
N TYR A 175 -7.07 -17.40 3.02
CA TYR A 175 -7.54 -17.56 1.65
C TYR A 175 -8.91 -16.92 1.43
N LEU A 176 -9.88 -17.23 2.30
CA LEU A 176 -11.24 -16.69 2.20
C LEU A 176 -11.25 -15.16 2.35
N ALA A 177 -10.48 -14.63 3.30
CA ALA A 177 -10.38 -13.19 3.56
C ALA A 177 -9.78 -12.42 2.35
N LEU A 178 -8.70 -12.94 1.75
CA LEU A 178 -8.10 -12.32 0.57
C LEU A 178 -8.97 -12.50 -0.68
N ALA A 179 -9.51 -13.70 -0.91
CA ALA A 179 -10.32 -14.01 -2.08
C ALA A 179 -11.64 -13.21 -2.11
N GLY A 180 -12.32 -13.10 -0.97
CA GLY A 180 -13.58 -12.39 -0.80
C GLY A 180 -13.45 -10.87 -0.60
N SER A 181 -12.23 -10.33 -0.65
CA SER A 181 -11.99 -8.92 -0.36
C SER A 181 -12.82 -7.99 -1.27
N SER A 182 -13.51 -7.01 -0.67
CA SER A 182 -14.31 -5.98 -1.35
C SER A 182 -13.47 -4.85 -1.96
N THR A 183 -12.17 -4.81 -1.63
CA THR A 183 -11.20 -3.82 -2.09
C THR A 183 -10.10 -4.51 -2.90
N PRO A 184 -9.59 -3.89 -4.00
CA PRO A 184 -8.53 -4.50 -4.79
C PRO A 184 -7.26 -4.73 -3.98
N LEU A 185 -6.72 -5.95 -4.07
CA LEU A 185 -5.47 -6.34 -3.41
C LEU A 185 -4.26 -5.67 -4.08
N GLY A 186 -3.20 -5.48 -3.27
CA GLY A 186 -1.87 -5.11 -3.76
C GLY A 186 -1.23 -6.26 -4.54
N GLU A 187 -0.11 -6.00 -5.21
CA GLU A 187 0.56 -6.99 -6.06
C GLU A 187 1.07 -8.19 -5.27
N GLU A 188 1.75 -7.94 -4.14
CA GLU A 188 2.20 -8.99 -3.24
C GLU A 188 1.02 -9.82 -2.70
N ALA A 189 -0.03 -9.17 -2.22
CA ALA A 189 -1.24 -9.87 -1.75
C ALA A 189 -1.96 -10.66 -2.86
N LEU A 190 -1.86 -10.25 -4.13
CA LEU A 190 -2.37 -11.03 -5.27
C LEU A 190 -1.50 -12.26 -5.56
N CYS A 191 -0.17 -12.15 -5.41
CA CYS A 191 0.74 -13.29 -5.48
C CYS A 191 0.43 -14.30 -4.37
N ASP A 192 0.21 -13.81 -3.15
CA ASP A 192 -0.15 -14.64 -1.99
C ASP A 192 -1.48 -15.34 -2.21
N LEU A 193 -2.46 -14.61 -2.74
CA LEU A 193 -3.74 -15.18 -3.11
C LEU A 193 -3.58 -16.30 -4.14
N ASP A 194 -2.64 -16.20 -5.09
CA ASP A 194 -2.38 -17.29 -6.03
C ASP A 194 -1.80 -18.53 -5.34
N GLU A 195 -0.86 -18.35 -4.41
CA GLU A 195 -0.28 -19.46 -3.66
C GLU A 195 -1.33 -20.16 -2.80
N LEU A 196 -2.12 -19.38 -2.06
CA LEU A 196 -3.22 -19.87 -1.24
C LEU A 196 -4.29 -20.56 -2.10
N ALA A 197 -4.69 -19.94 -3.22
CA ALA A 197 -5.72 -20.50 -4.10
C ALA A 197 -5.32 -21.86 -4.70
N ARG A 198 -4.02 -22.12 -4.93
CA ARG A 198 -3.55 -23.43 -5.41
C ARG A 198 -3.78 -24.54 -4.39
N VAL A 199 -3.67 -24.22 -3.10
CA VAL A 199 -3.83 -25.19 -2.01
C VAL A 199 -5.29 -25.32 -1.59
N CYS A 200 -6.04 -24.21 -1.57
CA CYS A 200 -7.42 -24.16 -1.10
C CYS A 200 -8.48 -24.40 -2.19
N VAL A 201 -8.10 -24.71 -3.43
CA VAL A 201 -9.04 -24.84 -4.57
C VAL A 201 -10.15 -25.87 -4.35
N ASP A 202 -9.85 -26.95 -3.64
CA ASP A 202 -10.80 -28.04 -3.34
C ASP A 202 -11.51 -27.85 -1.98
N GLY A 203 -11.14 -26.80 -1.23
CA GLY A 203 -11.71 -26.45 0.06
C GLY A 203 -12.85 -25.43 -0.03
N PRO A 204 -13.29 -24.89 1.13
CA PRO A 204 -14.28 -23.81 1.18
C PRO A 204 -13.90 -22.64 0.27
N GLN A 205 -14.88 -22.12 -0.46
CA GLN A 205 -14.72 -20.99 -1.39
C GLN A 205 -15.42 -19.75 -0.83
N PRO A 206 -14.96 -18.53 -1.14
CA PRO A 206 -15.63 -17.32 -0.69
C PRO A 206 -17.06 -17.24 -1.26
N GLU A 207 -17.99 -16.70 -0.46
CA GLU A 207 -19.40 -16.54 -0.89
C GLU A 207 -19.52 -15.62 -2.11
N SER A 208 -18.70 -14.57 -2.18
CA SER A 208 -18.62 -13.66 -3.31
C SER A 208 -17.17 -13.28 -3.64
N ILE A 209 -16.93 -12.94 -4.90
CA ILE A 209 -15.62 -12.45 -5.38
C ILE A 209 -15.86 -11.14 -6.14
N PRO A 210 -16.01 -10.01 -5.42
CA PRO A 210 -16.39 -8.73 -6.01
C PRO A 210 -15.26 -8.11 -6.85
N VAL A 211 -14.00 -8.36 -6.48
CA VAL A 211 -12.81 -7.86 -7.19
C VAL A 211 -12.47 -8.78 -8.36
N ARG A 212 -12.39 -8.22 -9.57
CA ARG A 212 -12.22 -8.97 -10.82
C ARG A 212 -10.81 -9.55 -10.97
N GLU A 213 -9.81 -8.88 -10.42
CA GLU A 213 -8.42 -9.31 -10.35
C GLU A 213 -8.29 -10.59 -9.49
N ASN A 214 -8.87 -10.59 -8.28
CA ASN A 214 -8.92 -11.76 -7.40
C ASN A 214 -9.61 -12.95 -8.10
N ARG A 215 -10.74 -12.68 -8.77
CA ARG A 215 -11.46 -13.70 -9.55
C ARG A 215 -10.60 -14.33 -10.65
N ALA A 216 -9.76 -13.55 -11.33
CA ALA A 216 -8.87 -14.05 -12.36
C ALA A 216 -7.79 -15.00 -11.78
N VAL A 217 -7.23 -14.65 -10.61
CA VAL A 217 -6.28 -15.50 -9.87
C VAL A 217 -6.94 -16.80 -9.44
N LEU A 218 -8.13 -16.74 -8.82
CA LEU A 218 -8.88 -17.92 -8.42
C LEU A 218 -9.23 -18.82 -9.61
N ASN A 219 -9.68 -18.24 -10.72
CA ASN A 219 -10.01 -18.99 -11.93
C ASN A 219 -8.79 -19.71 -12.53
N ARG A 220 -7.58 -19.16 -12.38
CA ARG A 220 -6.34 -19.85 -12.77
C ARG A 220 -6.14 -21.13 -11.94
N ALA A 221 -6.32 -21.07 -10.62
CA ALA A 221 -6.25 -22.24 -9.76
C ALA A 221 -7.35 -23.26 -10.10
N ARG A 222 -8.60 -22.81 -10.26
CA ARG A 222 -9.75 -23.67 -10.64
C ARG A 222 -9.51 -24.42 -11.93
N LEU A 223 -9.05 -23.75 -12.98
CA LEU A 223 -8.77 -24.41 -14.26
C LEU A 223 -7.64 -25.45 -14.16
N ARG A 224 -6.62 -25.20 -13.33
CA ARG A 224 -5.54 -26.17 -13.09
C ARG A 224 -6.05 -27.41 -12.35
N ALA A 225 -7.02 -27.25 -11.45
CA ALA A 225 -7.72 -28.33 -10.77
C ALA A 225 -8.80 -29.02 -11.64
N GLY A 226 -9.03 -28.56 -12.87
CA GLY A 226 -10.05 -29.11 -13.77
C GLY A 226 -11.48 -28.62 -13.52
N ALA A 227 -11.67 -27.64 -12.63
CA ALA A 227 -12.96 -27.01 -12.37
C ALA A 227 -13.28 -25.90 -13.39
N GLN A 228 -14.57 -25.63 -13.59
CA GLN A 228 -15.02 -24.54 -14.46
C GLN A 228 -14.71 -23.16 -13.83
N PRO A 229 -14.34 -22.16 -14.65
CA PRO A 229 -14.08 -20.81 -14.18
C PRO A 229 -15.39 -20.09 -13.83
N LEU A 230 -15.32 -19.23 -12.81
CA LEU A 230 -16.39 -18.34 -12.38
C LEU A 230 -16.33 -17.06 -13.21
N LEU A 231 -17.21 -16.91 -14.19
CA LEU A 231 -17.20 -15.80 -15.15
C LEU A 231 -18.51 -15.02 -15.08
N ASP A 232 -18.42 -13.70 -15.04
CA ASP A 232 -19.58 -12.81 -15.14
C ASP A 232 -19.46 -11.91 -16.37
N THR A 233 -18.29 -11.32 -16.65
CA THR A 233 -18.10 -10.46 -17.83
C THR A 233 -17.22 -11.09 -18.89
N VAL A 234 -17.29 -10.59 -20.13
CA VAL A 234 -16.31 -10.97 -21.18
C VAL A 234 -14.89 -10.61 -20.73
N THR A 235 -14.73 -9.49 -20.02
CA THR A 235 -13.44 -9.02 -19.50
C THR A 235 -12.86 -9.96 -18.43
N ASP A 236 -13.69 -10.70 -17.69
CA ASP A 236 -13.20 -11.74 -16.76
C ASP A 236 -12.44 -12.85 -17.49
N VAL A 237 -12.89 -13.21 -18.70
CA VAL A 237 -12.17 -14.18 -19.55
C VAL A 237 -10.84 -13.59 -20.02
N LEU A 238 -10.81 -12.31 -20.40
CA LEU A 238 -9.57 -11.64 -20.79
C LEU A 238 -8.56 -11.61 -19.64
N ARG A 239 -9.00 -11.25 -18.42
CA ARG A 239 -8.14 -11.28 -17.22
C ARG A 239 -7.64 -12.68 -16.92
N LEU A 240 -8.49 -13.70 -17.03
CA LEU A 240 -8.09 -15.10 -16.86
C LEU A 240 -7.05 -15.52 -17.91
N ALA A 241 -7.21 -15.13 -19.17
CA ALA A 241 -6.22 -15.39 -20.21
C ALA A 241 -4.87 -14.70 -19.91
N CYS A 242 -4.90 -13.50 -19.32
CA CYS A 242 -3.69 -12.83 -18.82
C CYS A 242 -3.04 -13.62 -17.69
N ALA A 243 -3.81 -14.03 -16.68
CA ALA A 243 -3.33 -14.84 -15.55
C ALA A 243 -2.68 -16.16 -16.02
N LEU A 244 -3.29 -16.85 -16.99
CA LEU A 244 -2.77 -18.09 -17.59
C LEU A 244 -1.47 -17.87 -18.40
N SER A 245 -1.17 -16.63 -18.77
CA SER A 245 0.04 -16.24 -19.50
C SER A 245 1.10 -15.59 -18.59
N ASP A 246 0.88 -15.58 -17.27
CA ASP A 246 1.65 -14.82 -16.27
C ASP A 246 1.78 -13.33 -16.63
N GLY A 247 0.67 -12.73 -17.10
CA GLY A 247 0.56 -11.30 -17.39
C GLY A 247 -0.27 -10.53 -16.38
N ASP A 248 -0.40 -9.22 -16.59
CA ASP A 248 -1.11 -8.29 -15.71
C ASP A 248 -2.64 -8.50 -15.74
N VAL A 249 -3.19 -9.03 -14.65
CA VAL A 249 -4.64 -9.26 -14.46
C VAL A 249 -5.43 -7.96 -14.27
N THR A 250 -4.77 -6.84 -14.01
CA THR A 250 -5.39 -5.50 -13.94
C THR A 250 -5.62 -4.89 -15.32
N LEU A 251 -5.07 -5.50 -16.38
CA LEU A 251 -5.18 -5.10 -17.79
C LEU A 251 -4.57 -3.71 -18.11
N VAL A 252 -3.72 -3.17 -17.25
CA VAL A 252 -3.04 -1.89 -17.50
C VAL A 252 -1.77 -2.11 -18.31
N GLY A 253 -0.98 -3.11 -17.94
CA GLY A 253 0.15 -3.58 -18.72
C GLY A 253 -0.30 -4.44 -19.91
N PRO A 254 0.33 -4.31 -21.09
CA PRO A 254 0.08 -5.22 -22.19
C PRO A 254 0.54 -6.64 -21.83
N THR A 255 -0.31 -7.64 -22.06
CA THR A 255 0.08 -9.04 -21.85
C THR A 255 0.54 -9.70 -23.15
N ARG A 256 1.67 -10.40 -23.08
CA ARG A 256 2.12 -11.32 -24.14
C ARG A 256 1.49 -12.70 -23.92
N PHE A 257 0.39 -12.99 -24.61
CA PHE A 257 -0.30 -14.27 -24.46
C PHE A 257 0.56 -15.47 -24.90
N ARG A 258 0.68 -16.44 -24.00
CA ARG A 258 1.40 -17.70 -24.24
C ARG A 258 0.59 -18.65 -25.10
N LYS A 259 1.23 -19.72 -25.60
CA LYS A 259 0.54 -20.79 -26.31
C LYS A 259 -0.38 -21.54 -25.32
N LEU A 260 -1.69 -21.42 -25.52
CA LEU A 260 -2.69 -22.13 -24.72
C LEU A 260 -2.90 -23.55 -25.23
N SER A 261 -3.03 -24.52 -24.32
CA SER A 261 -3.39 -25.90 -24.63
C SER A 261 -4.81 -25.99 -25.19
N ARG A 262 -5.12 -27.04 -25.95
CA ARG A 262 -6.47 -27.25 -26.51
C ARG A 262 -7.58 -27.23 -25.43
N PRO A 263 -7.41 -27.89 -24.26
CA PRO A 263 -8.39 -27.80 -23.18
C PRO A 263 -8.63 -26.36 -22.68
N LEU A 264 -7.56 -25.58 -22.47
CA LEU A 264 -7.68 -24.20 -22.00
C LEU A 264 -8.38 -23.30 -23.03
N ARG A 265 -8.03 -23.43 -24.32
CA ARG A 265 -8.73 -22.70 -25.40
C ARG A 265 -10.23 -22.97 -25.38
N ARG A 266 -10.59 -24.26 -25.25
CA ARG A 266 -11.97 -24.72 -25.19
C ARG A 266 -12.71 -24.17 -23.98
N ALA A 267 -12.08 -24.15 -22.80
CA ALA A 267 -12.68 -23.60 -21.58
C ALA A 267 -12.95 -22.10 -21.71
N LEU A 268 -11.99 -21.32 -22.23
CA LEU A 268 -12.14 -19.88 -22.42
C LEU A 268 -13.22 -19.54 -23.46
N LEU A 269 -13.25 -20.24 -24.60
CA LEU A 269 -14.27 -20.04 -25.63
C LEU A 269 -15.66 -20.44 -25.14
N ALA A 270 -15.80 -21.56 -24.43
CA ALA A 270 -17.07 -21.96 -23.83
C ALA A 270 -17.56 -20.91 -22.80
N GLY A 271 -16.65 -20.40 -21.97
CA GLY A 271 -16.96 -19.34 -21.00
C GLY A 271 -17.45 -18.05 -21.66
N LEU A 272 -16.78 -17.59 -22.73
CA LEU A 272 -17.23 -16.44 -23.52
C LEU A 272 -18.62 -16.67 -24.10
N ASP A 273 -18.83 -17.84 -24.69
CA ASP A 273 -20.09 -18.19 -25.32
C ASP A 273 -21.24 -18.13 -24.31
N SER A 274 -21.07 -18.74 -23.13
CA SER A 274 -22.07 -18.72 -22.07
C SER A 274 -22.36 -17.30 -21.54
N VAL A 275 -21.33 -16.48 -21.32
CA VAL A 275 -21.50 -15.10 -20.84
C VAL A 275 -22.29 -14.25 -21.83
N VAL A 276 -21.95 -14.33 -23.11
CA VAL A 276 -22.61 -13.54 -24.17
C VAL A 276 -23.99 -14.09 -24.49
N ALA A 277 -24.19 -15.41 -24.49
CA ALA A 277 -25.50 -16.02 -24.67
C ALA A 277 -26.49 -15.58 -23.58
N ALA A 278 -26.04 -15.54 -22.32
CA ALA A 278 -26.86 -15.09 -21.20
C ALA A 278 -27.15 -13.58 -21.24
N SER A 279 -26.22 -12.76 -21.74
CA SER A 279 -26.40 -11.31 -21.84
C SER A 279 -25.62 -10.71 -23.02
N PRO A 280 -26.25 -10.57 -24.20
CA PRO A 280 -25.61 -10.00 -25.38
C PRO A 280 -25.08 -8.58 -25.21
N ALA A 281 -25.66 -7.81 -24.27
CA ALA A 281 -25.23 -6.45 -23.95
C ALA A 281 -23.76 -6.39 -23.45
N LYS A 282 -23.25 -7.46 -22.83
CA LYS A 282 -21.86 -7.54 -22.33
C LYS A 282 -20.80 -7.43 -23.45
N LEU A 283 -21.19 -7.53 -24.72
CA LEU A 283 -20.32 -7.26 -25.87
C LEU A 283 -19.81 -5.81 -25.90
N SER A 284 -20.48 -4.86 -25.24
CA SER A 284 -20.02 -3.46 -25.19
C SER A 284 -18.64 -3.30 -24.57
N ASP A 285 -18.29 -4.17 -23.62
CA ASP A 285 -17.05 -4.07 -22.84
C ASP A 285 -15.81 -4.44 -23.66
N VAL A 286 -15.99 -5.14 -24.77
CA VAL A 286 -14.92 -5.57 -25.67
C VAL A 286 -14.15 -4.37 -26.23
N ARG A 287 -14.85 -3.26 -26.51
CA ARG A 287 -14.25 -2.07 -27.15
C ARG A 287 -13.15 -1.45 -26.29
N VAL A 288 -13.28 -1.50 -24.96
CA VAL A 288 -12.31 -0.95 -24.01
C VAL A 288 -10.92 -1.60 -24.18
N HIS A 289 -10.89 -2.90 -24.45
CA HIS A 289 -9.66 -3.69 -24.57
C HIS A 289 -9.48 -4.32 -25.96
N ARG A 290 -9.92 -3.61 -27.02
CA ARG A 290 -10.00 -4.16 -28.39
C ARG A 290 -8.70 -4.81 -28.88
N GLU A 291 -7.54 -4.21 -28.62
CA GLU A 291 -6.25 -4.72 -29.08
C GLU A 291 -5.78 -5.94 -28.28
N ALA A 292 -6.18 -6.06 -27.00
CA ALA A 292 -5.94 -7.28 -26.24
C ALA A 292 -6.82 -8.42 -26.74
N TRP A 293 -8.08 -8.15 -27.09
CA TRP A 293 -9.00 -9.14 -27.68
C TRP A 293 -8.52 -9.66 -29.04
N LYS A 294 -8.04 -8.79 -29.93
CA LYS A 294 -7.46 -9.21 -31.22
C LYS A 294 -6.29 -10.18 -31.00
N ARG A 295 -5.34 -9.82 -30.14
CA ARG A 295 -4.18 -10.67 -29.77
C ARG A 295 -4.58 -11.98 -29.13
N LEU A 296 -5.60 -11.98 -28.27
CA LEU A 296 -6.11 -13.22 -27.67
C LEU A 296 -6.80 -14.12 -28.71
N GLY A 297 -7.54 -13.53 -29.66
CA GLY A 297 -8.19 -14.24 -30.76
C GLY A 297 -7.21 -15.04 -31.61
N GLU A 298 -6.02 -14.50 -31.86
CA GLU A 298 -4.91 -15.21 -32.54
C GLU A 298 -4.45 -16.47 -31.78
N ARG A 299 -4.63 -16.53 -30.46
CA ARG A 299 -4.26 -17.70 -29.63
C ARG A 299 -5.40 -18.70 -29.44
N LEU A 300 -6.63 -18.23 -29.45
CA LEU A 300 -7.82 -19.07 -29.22
C LEU A 300 -8.34 -19.73 -30.50
N HIS A 301 -8.12 -19.13 -31.67
CA HIS A 301 -8.60 -19.60 -32.97
C HIS A 301 -10.12 -19.90 -32.95
N PRO A 302 -10.99 -18.90 -32.67
CA PRO A 302 -12.42 -19.11 -32.52
C PRO A 302 -13.10 -19.75 -33.75
N HIS A 303 -12.55 -19.52 -34.95
CA HIS A 303 -13.04 -20.11 -36.21
C HIS A 303 -12.91 -21.64 -36.27
N GLU A 304 -12.01 -22.26 -35.49
CA GLU A 304 -11.88 -23.72 -35.39
C GLU A 304 -13.01 -24.36 -34.56
N TYR A 305 -13.84 -23.54 -33.88
CA TYR A 305 -14.87 -24.01 -32.95
C TYR A 305 -16.25 -23.39 -33.25
N PRO A 306 -16.90 -23.77 -34.37
CA PRO A 306 -18.18 -23.17 -34.80
C PRO A 306 -19.36 -23.39 -33.82
N LYS A 307 -19.22 -24.33 -32.88
CA LYS A 307 -20.19 -24.60 -31.82
C LYS A 307 -20.33 -23.49 -30.77
N TRP A 308 -19.46 -22.48 -30.78
CA TRP A 308 -19.49 -21.33 -29.86
C TRP A 308 -19.66 -20.01 -30.63
N PRO A 309 -20.85 -19.78 -31.22
CA PRO A 309 -21.10 -18.61 -32.07
C PRO A 309 -21.07 -17.29 -31.29
N HIS A 310 -21.48 -17.28 -30.02
CA HIS A 310 -21.48 -16.08 -29.19
C HIS A 310 -20.05 -15.70 -28.75
N ALA A 311 -19.15 -16.68 -28.61
CA ALA A 311 -17.73 -16.38 -28.44
C ALA A 311 -17.12 -15.73 -29.69
N ALA A 312 -17.54 -16.13 -30.90
CA ALA A 312 -17.07 -15.52 -32.14
C ALA A 312 -17.49 -14.04 -32.25
N ASP A 313 -18.67 -13.68 -31.76
CA ASP A 313 -19.16 -12.29 -31.71
C ASP A 313 -18.22 -11.36 -30.94
N VAL A 314 -17.59 -11.83 -29.86
CA VAL A 314 -16.61 -11.06 -29.09
C VAL A 314 -15.46 -10.58 -29.99
N PHE A 315 -14.94 -11.48 -30.82
CA PHE A 315 -13.84 -11.16 -31.74
C PHE A 315 -14.31 -10.33 -32.93
N ALA A 316 -15.54 -10.53 -33.42
CA ALA A 316 -16.14 -9.68 -34.44
C ALA A 316 -16.29 -8.23 -33.97
N VAL A 317 -16.73 -8.02 -32.72
CA VAL A 317 -16.78 -6.68 -32.10
C VAL A 317 -15.38 -6.10 -31.95
N ALA A 318 -14.39 -6.88 -31.50
CA ALA A 318 -13.01 -6.42 -31.36
C ALA A 318 -12.38 -5.98 -32.71
N ARG A 319 -12.77 -6.64 -33.82
CA ARG A 319 -12.34 -6.29 -35.19
C ARG A 319 -13.17 -5.17 -35.83
N GLY A 320 -14.27 -4.74 -35.20
CA GLY A 320 -15.16 -3.72 -35.74
C GLY A 320 -16.15 -4.24 -36.79
N GLU A 321 -16.26 -5.55 -36.95
CA GLU A 321 -17.19 -6.23 -37.89
C GLU A 321 -18.63 -6.22 -37.35
N LYS A 322 -18.79 -6.18 -36.01
CA LYS A 322 -20.08 -6.12 -35.32
C LYS A 322 -20.13 -4.89 -34.40
N ARG A 323 -21.22 -4.13 -34.47
CA ARG A 323 -21.45 -2.99 -33.56
C ARG A 323 -22.02 -3.45 -32.22
N ALA A 324 -21.46 -2.91 -31.14
CA ALA A 324 -21.95 -3.05 -29.78
C ALA A 324 -21.90 -1.67 -29.09
N PRO A 325 -22.99 -0.90 -29.05
CA PRO A 325 -23.02 0.39 -28.37
C PRO A 325 -22.83 0.19 -26.86
N SER A 326 -22.07 1.08 -26.22
CA SER A 326 -21.83 1.01 -24.78
C SER A 326 -22.84 1.85 -24.00
N PHE A 327 -23.12 1.39 -22.78
CA PHE A 327 -23.94 2.15 -21.82
C PHE A 327 -23.40 3.57 -21.63
N ASP A 328 -22.09 3.72 -21.42
CA ASP A 328 -21.46 5.02 -21.21
C ASP A 328 -21.54 5.92 -22.45
N GLY A 329 -21.45 5.33 -23.66
CA GLY A 329 -21.62 6.10 -24.90
C GLY A 329 -22.99 6.73 -25.03
N ARG A 330 -24.05 6.03 -24.61
CA ARG A 330 -25.41 6.57 -24.60
C ARG A 330 -25.58 7.70 -23.58
N VAL A 331 -24.96 7.59 -22.40
CA VAL A 331 -25.00 8.64 -21.38
C VAL A 331 -24.25 9.89 -21.88
N GLU A 332 -23.06 9.72 -22.46
CA GLU A 332 -22.29 10.85 -23.02
C GLU A 332 -23.03 11.55 -24.17
N GLU A 333 -23.75 10.80 -25.01
CA GLU A 333 -24.58 11.38 -26.09
C GLU A 333 -25.68 12.29 -25.52
N LEU A 334 -26.41 11.82 -24.48
CA LEU A 334 -27.45 12.60 -23.81
C LEU A 334 -26.88 13.85 -23.13
N LEU A 335 -25.77 13.71 -22.40
CA LEU A 335 -25.11 14.85 -21.75
C LEU A 335 -24.56 15.85 -22.77
N GLY A 336 -24.07 15.38 -23.93
CA GLY A 336 -23.65 16.25 -25.04
C GLY A 336 -24.79 17.05 -25.66
N MET A 337 -26.03 16.56 -25.55
CA MET A 337 -27.25 17.29 -25.94
C MET A 337 -27.84 18.14 -24.81
N HIS A 338 -27.13 18.27 -23.68
CA HIS A 338 -27.63 18.92 -22.45
C HIS A 338 -28.92 18.29 -21.88
N ASP A 339 -29.19 17.01 -22.20
CA ASP A 339 -30.34 16.28 -21.67
C ASP A 339 -29.97 15.55 -20.36
N VAL A 340 -29.92 16.32 -19.26
CA VAL A 340 -29.59 15.78 -17.93
C VAL A 340 -30.66 14.80 -17.45
N THR A 341 -31.94 15.12 -17.65
CA THR A 341 -33.05 14.25 -17.25
C THR A 341 -33.05 12.91 -17.99
N GLY A 342 -32.77 12.92 -19.30
CA GLY A 342 -32.60 11.72 -20.10
C GLY A 342 -31.39 10.89 -19.64
N ALA A 343 -30.26 11.55 -19.34
CA ALA A 343 -29.08 10.88 -18.80
C ALA A 343 -29.36 10.21 -17.44
N VAL A 344 -30.05 10.91 -16.52
CA VAL A 344 -30.49 10.36 -15.23
C VAL A 344 -31.37 9.12 -15.43
N LYS A 345 -32.34 9.19 -16.34
CA LYS A 345 -33.23 8.05 -16.64
C LYS A 345 -32.46 6.80 -17.08
N VAL A 346 -31.40 6.96 -17.88
CA VAL A 346 -30.52 5.85 -18.27
C VAL A 346 -29.69 5.37 -17.07
N LEU A 347 -29.09 6.30 -16.32
CA LEU A 347 -28.21 6.02 -15.19
C LEU A 347 -28.91 5.33 -14.01
N LYS A 348 -30.22 5.49 -13.82
CA LYS A 348 -31.00 4.76 -12.79
C LYS A 348 -30.89 3.24 -12.91
N SER A 349 -30.69 2.71 -14.12
CA SER A 349 -30.47 1.27 -14.34
C SER A 349 -29.07 0.78 -13.94
N ALA A 350 -28.16 1.71 -13.58
CA ALA A 350 -26.83 1.43 -13.08
C ALA A 350 -26.51 2.35 -11.88
N PRO A 351 -27.08 2.09 -10.69
CA PRO A 351 -27.00 2.96 -9.51
C PRO A 351 -25.58 3.43 -9.17
N GLY A 352 -24.61 2.51 -9.19
CA GLY A 352 -23.21 2.86 -8.93
C GLY A 352 -22.59 3.80 -9.99
N LYS A 353 -23.07 3.78 -11.24
CA LYS A 353 -22.65 4.75 -12.26
C LYS A 353 -23.33 6.10 -12.06
N LEU A 354 -24.62 6.11 -11.67
CA LEU A 354 -25.34 7.34 -11.30
C LEU A 354 -24.59 8.09 -10.19
N PHE A 355 -24.26 7.39 -9.11
CA PHE A 355 -23.58 7.96 -7.95
C PHE A 355 -22.22 8.58 -8.29
N ARG A 356 -21.45 7.95 -9.19
CA ARG A 356 -20.18 8.49 -9.68
C ARG A 356 -20.36 9.71 -10.60
N ALA A 357 -21.55 9.91 -11.16
CA ALA A 357 -21.86 11.02 -12.07
C ALA A 357 -22.55 12.21 -11.37
N LEU A 358 -22.98 12.10 -10.10
CA LEU A 358 -23.77 13.13 -9.41
C LEU A 358 -23.17 14.53 -9.48
N ASP A 359 -21.87 14.68 -9.17
CA ASP A 359 -21.16 15.97 -9.28
C ASP A 359 -21.30 16.57 -10.69
N ARG A 360 -21.10 15.77 -11.72
CA ARG A 360 -21.20 16.23 -13.12
C ARG A 360 -22.64 16.58 -13.48
N LEU A 361 -23.60 15.74 -13.12
CA LEU A 361 -25.02 15.97 -13.41
C LEU A 361 -25.52 17.27 -12.77
N LEU A 362 -25.22 17.49 -11.48
CA LEU A 362 -25.62 18.70 -10.77
C LEU A 362 -25.01 19.97 -11.36
N ARG A 363 -23.76 19.91 -11.85
CA ARG A 363 -23.12 21.04 -12.52
C ARG A 363 -23.62 21.29 -13.94
N MET A 364 -24.20 20.27 -14.59
CA MET A 364 -24.74 20.39 -15.95
C MET A 364 -26.22 20.76 -15.97
N ALA A 365 -26.93 20.58 -14.85
CA ALA A 365 -28.34 20.95 -14.69
C ALA A 365 -28.54 22.47 -14.86
N LEU A 366 -29.48 22.85 -15.72
CA LEU A 366 -29.74 24.24 -16.11
C LEU A 366 -30.65 24.96 -15.11
N ASP A 367 -31.55 24.23 -14.45
CA ASP A 367 -32.53 24.78 -13.51
C ASP A 367 -32.70 23.90 -12.26
N GLN A 368 -33.57 24.33 -11.35
CA GLN A 368 -33.82 23.62 -10.09
C GLN A 368 -34.56 22.29 -10.31
N GLU A 369 -35.42 22.20 -11.33
CA GLU A 369 -36.19 20.99 -11.60
C GLU A 369 -35.26 19.85 -12.03
N GLU A 370 -34.28 20.14 -12.89
CA GLU A 370 -33.24 19.17 -13.27
C GLU A 370 -32.37 18.76 -12.08
N ARG A 371 -31.99 19.70 -11.21
CA ARG A 371 -31.23 19.38 -9.99
C ARG A 371 -32.02 18.48 -9.04
N ASP A 372 -33.29 18.79 -8.82
CA ASP A 372 -34.19 17.99 -7.97
C ASP A 372 -34.40 16.59 -8.57
N SER A 373 -34.47 16.47 -9.90
CA SER A 373 -34.54 15.19 -10.61
C SER A 373 -33.30 14.33 -10.37
N VAL A 374 -32.09 14.92 -10.38
CA VAL A 374 -30.83 14.22 -10.08
C VAL A 374 -30.82 13.72 -8.63
N VAL A 375 -31.17 14.57 -7.67
CA VAL A 375 -31.16 14.20 -6.23
C VAL A 375 -32.22 13.14 -5.93
N THR A 376 -33.44 13.29 -6.47
CA THR A 376 -34.52 12.31 -6.31
C THR A 376 -34.13 10.95 -6.90
N ALA A 377 -33.51 10.92 -8.07
CA ALA A 377 -33.02 9.68 -8.66
C ALA A 377 -31.94 9.01 -7.78
N ALA A 378 -31.09 9.80 -7.10
CA ALA A 378 -30.11 9.25 -6.17
C ALA A 378 -30.77 8.64 -4.93
N GLU A 379 -31.78 9.31 -4.36
CA GLU A 379 -32.57 8.82 -3.22
C GLU A 379 -33.26 7.50 -3.52
N GLU A 380 -33.85 7.37 -4.71
CA GLU A 380 -34.56 6.15 -5.12
C GLU A 380 -33.66 4.92 -5.25
N VAL A 381 -32.39 5.11 -5.63
CA VAL A 381 -31.47 4.00 -5.94
C VAL A 381 -30.34 3.82 -4.93
N VAL A 382 -30.27 4.65 -3.88
CA VAL A 382 -29.17 4.63 -2.89
C VAL A 382 -28.98 3.23 -2.28
N ALA A 383 -30.07 2.51 -2.04
CA ALA A 383 -30.07 1.17 -1.46
C ALA A 383 -29.39 0.11 -2.36
N ASP A 384 -29.31 0.35 -3.67
CA ASP A 384 -28.73 -0.59 -4.65
C ASP A 384 -27.26 -0.27 -4.97
N VAL A 385 -26.70 0.79 -4.37
CA VAL A 385 -25.30 1.19 -4.56
C VAL A 385 -24.44 0.47 -3.53
N SER A 386 -23.30 -0.10 -3.94
CA SER A 386 -22.35 -0.72 -2.99
C SER A 386 -21.83 0.30 -1.96
N GLY A 387 -21.66 -0.10 -0.70
CA GLY A 387 -21.23 0.80 0.39
C GLY A 387 -19.89 1.50 0.12
N ARG A 388 -18.93 0.83 -0.55
CA ARG A 388 -17.67 1.47 -0.99
C ARG A 388 -17.89 2.69 -1.90
N VAL A 389 -18.88 2.63 -2.79
CA VAL A 389 -19.21 3.74 -3.70
C VAL A 389 -19.91 4.86 -2.95
N LEU A 390 -20.82 4.53 -2.03
CA LEU A 390 -21.44 5.51 -1.14
C LEU A 390 -20.38 6.29 -0.36
N LEU A 391 -19.44 5.60 0.30
CA LEU A 391 -18.33 6.22 1.02
C LEU A 391 -17.44 7.08 0.11
N SER A 392 -17.09 6.57 -1.08
CA SER A 392 -16.25 7.32 -2.03
C SER A 392 -16.92 8.61 -2.51
N VAL A 393 -18.23 8.57 -2.76
CA VAL A 393 -19.00 9.75 -3.20
C VAL A 393 -19.21 10.72 -2.04
N ARG A 394 -19.46 10.21 -0.83
CA ARG A 394 -19.55 11.01 0.38
C ARG A 394 -18.26 11.78 0.69
N GLU A 395 -17.11 11.12 0.56
CA GLU A 395 -15.80 11.78 0.68
C GLU A 395 -15.65 12.88 -0.39
N HIS A 396 -15.99 12.56 -1.63
CA HIS A 396 -15.91 13.51 -2.74
C HIS A 396 -16.77 14.75 -2.52
N LEU A 397 -18.04 14.58 -2.13
CA LEU A 397 -18.96 15.69 -1.88
C LEU A 397 -18.53 16.56 -0.69
N ALA A 398 -17.98 15.96 0.37
CA ALA A 398 -17.45 16.72 1.50
C ALA A 398 -16.26 17.61 1.09
N ASN A 399 -15.33 17.08 0.29
CA ASN A 399 -14.22 17.87 -0.23
C ASN A 399 -14.67 18.93 -1.27
N ARG A 400 -15.87 18.83 -1.85
CA ARG A 400 -16.46 19.91 -2.67
C ARG A 400 -17.01 21.07 -1.84
N ALA A 401 -17.12 20.93 -0.52
CA ALA A 401 -17.64 21.98 0.36
C ALA A 401 -16.60 23.00 0.83
N GLN A 402 -15.32 22.65 0.71
CA GLN A 402 -14.22 23.52 1.09
C GLN A 402 -13.82 24.38 -0.12
N ASP A 403 -13.35 25.61 0.13
CA ASP A 403 -12.58 26.37 -0.86
C ASP A 403 -11.26 25.60 -1.04
N THR A 404 -11.23 24.65 -1.96
CA THR A 404 -10.12 23.70 -2.14
C THR A 404 -8.90 24.38 -2.78
N GLY A 405 -8.37 25.45 -2.18
CA GLY A 405 -7.08 26.08 -2.52
C GLY A 405 -6.80 26.23 -4.02
N GLU A 406 -7.84 26.32 -4.83
CA GLU A 406 -7.84 26.25 -6.29
C GLU A 406 -7.14 25.02 -6.92
N THR A 407 -6.85 23.92 -6.20
CA THR A 407 -6.13 22.77 -6.77
C THR A 407 -6.81 21.41 -6.57
N ARG A 408 -6.68 20.55 -7.57
CA ARG A 408 -7.20 19.19 -7.60
C ARG A 408 -6.07 18.19 -7.76
N VAL A 409 -5.98 17.26 -6.82
CA VAL A 409 -5.05 16.14 -6.88
C VAL A 409 -5.76 14.89 -7.38
N PHE A 410 -5.10 14.21 -8.32
CA PHE A 410 -5.51 12.91 -8.80
C PHE A 410 -4.40 11.91 -8.53
N VAL A 411 -4.74 10.83 -7.87
CA VAL A 411 -3.82 9.70 -7.68
C VAL A 411 -4.42 8.48 -8.36
N ASN A 412 -3.68 7.90 -9.30
CA ASN A 412 -4.13 6.70 -9.97
C ASN A 412 -3.85 5.44 -9.12
N ARG A 413 -4.33 4.29 -9.60
CA ARG A 413 -4.10 2.96 -9.00
C ARG A 413 -2.61 2.67 -8.74
N LEU A 414 -1.74 3.21 -9.59
CA LEU A 414 -0.30 2.98 -9.54
C LEU A 414 0.42 3.92 -8.56
N GLY A 415 -0.30 4.77 -7.82
CA GLY A 415 0.31 5.75 -6.92
C GLY A 415 0.94 6.94 -7.67
N ARG A 416 0.73 7.06 -8.98
CA ARG A 416 1.15 8.28 -9.70
C ARG A 416 0.16 9.38 -9.40
N ALA A 417 0.69 10.50 -8.95
CA ALA A 417 -0.09 11.69 -8.69
C ALA A 417 0.16 12.77 -9.74
N TRP A 418 -0.88 13.55 -10.03
CA TRP A 418 -0.78 14.81 -10.74
C TRP A 418 -1.72 15.84 -10.11
N VAL A 419 -1.33 17.11 -10.19
CA VAL A 419 -2.07 18.25 -9.65
C VAL A 419 -2.40 19.20 -10.78
N THR A 420 -3.56 19.83 -10.69
CA THR A 420 -4.03 20.86 -11.63
C THR A 420 -4.94 21.83 -10.90
N GLU A 421 -5.23 22.96 -11.53
CA GLU A 421 -6.17 23.94 -10.98
C GLU A 421 -7.61 23.38 -11.03
N ASP A 422 -8.42 23.65 -10.00
CA ASP A 422 -9.82 23.23 -9.96
C ASP A 422 -10.75 24.33 -10.51
N GLU A 423 -10.91 24.36 -11.84
CA GLU A 423 -11.78 25.32 -12.54
C GLU A 423 -13.27 24.94 -12.52
N ARG A 424 -13.67 23.86 -11.81
CA ARG A 424 -15.05 23.37 -11.85
C ARG A 424 -15.98 24.27 -11.03
N PRO A 425 -17.16 24.64 -11.57
CA PRO A 425 -18.20 25.30 -10.80
C PRO A 425 -18.54 24.54 -9.51
N PRO A 426 -18.85 25.23 -8.39
CA PRO A 426 -19.21 24.59 -7.14
C PRO A 426 -20.46 23.72 -7.31
N VAL A 427 -20.57 22.66 -6.51
CA VAL A 427 -21.85 21.97 -6.33
C VAL A 427 -22.62 22.76 -5.27
N LEU A 428 -23.83 23.20 -5.60
CA LEU A 428 -24.62 24.07 -4.74
C LEU A 428 -24.88 23.40 -3.37
N PRO A 429 -24.81 24.16 -2.25
CA PRO A 429 -24.96 23.60 -0.90
C PRO A 429 -26.24 22.78 -0.67
N PRO A 430 -27.45 23.21 -1.11
CA PRO A 430 -28.68 22.48 -0.82
C PRO A 430 -28.68 21.04 -1.35
N GLU A 431 -28.30 20.84 -2.61
CA GLU A 431 -28.25 19.52 -3.24
C GLU A 431 -27.13 18.66 -2.64
N ARG A 432 -25.97 19.28 -2.37
CA ARG A 432 -24.83 18.60 -1.76
C ARG A 432 -25.17 18.08 -0.36
N GLU A 433 -25.76 18.91 0.48
CA GLU A 433 -26.13 18.56 1.87
C GLU A 433 -27.22 17.49 1.90
N ARG A 434 -28.21 17.59 1.01
CA ARG A 434 -29.25 16.56 0.86
C ARG A 434 -28.65 15.21 0.46
N LEU A 435 -27.77 15.18 -0.54
CA LEU A 435 -27.07 13.95 -0.93
C LEU A 435 -26.19 13.38 0.17
N ILE A 436 -25.46 14.22 0.91
CA ILE A 436 -24.66 13.81 2.07
C ILE A 436 -25.56 13.15 3.12
N ALA A 437 -26.69 13.75 3.45
CA ALA A 437 -27.63 13.21 4.45
C ALA A 437 -28.21 11.86 4.01
N VAL A 438 -28.61 11.73 2.73
CA VAL A 438 -29.13 10.47 2.17
C VAL A 438 -28.09 9.36 2.24
N ILE A 439 -26.82 9.68 1.93
CA ILE A 439 -25.73 8.71 2.02
C ILE A 439 -25.44 8.33 3.49
N ASP A 440 -25.36 9.31 4.38
CA ASP A 440 -25.08 9.08 5.80
C ASP A 440 -26.18 8.23 6.47
N GLU A 441 -27.45 8.41 6.09
CA GLU A 441 -28.56 7.60 6.58
C GLU A 441 -28.52 6.17 6.03
N GLU A 442 -28.26 6.00 4.73
CA GLU A 442 -28.13 4.66 4.16
C GLU A 442 -26.93 3.90 4.74
N LEU A 443 -25.80 4.57 4.99
CA LEU A 443 -24.64 3.96 5.63
C LEU A 443 -24.96 3.57 7.08
N ARG A 444 -25.65 4.42 7.84
CA ARG A 444 -26.12 4.11 9.20
C ARG A 444 -27.01 2.86 9.22
N ARG A 445 -27.91 2.71 8.24
CA ARG A 445 -28.79 1.53 8.09
C ARG A 445 -28.02 0.23 7.83
N ARG A 446 -26.90 0.31 7.10
CA ARG A 446 -26.10 -0.87 6.71
C ARG A 446 -25.06 -1.27 7.75
N LEU A 447 -24.61 -0.35 8.60
CA LEU A 447 -23.64 -0.67 9.62
C LEU A 447 -24.24 -1.67 10.62
N PRO A 448 -23.58 -2.81 10.88
CA PRO A 448 -24.07 -3.78 11.85
C PRO A 448 -24.05 -3.17 13.26
N ASP A 449 -24.95 -3.62 14.14
CA ASP A 449 -24.87 -3.29 15.57
C ASP A 449 -23.58 -3.92 16.14
N PRO A 450 -22.59 -3.10 16.56
CA PRO A 450 -21.30 -3.63 17.01
C PRO A 450 -21.36 -4.29 18.39
N GLY A 451 -22.52 -4.28 19.07
CA GLY A 451 -22.61 -4.64 20.48
C GLY A 451 -21.85 -3.61 21.30
N HIS A 452 -20.93 -4.04 22.17
CA HIS A 452 -20.00 -3.15 22.86
C HIS A 452 -18.81 -2.82 21.95
N LEU A 453 -18.71 -1.57 21.51
CA LEU A 453 -17.61 -1.09 20.67
C LEU A 453 -16.46 -0.54 21.55
N LEU A 454 -15.26 -1.11 21.41
CA LEU A 454 -14.04 -0.65 22.08
C LEU A 454 -13.09 -0.07 21.02
N ILE A 455 -12.74 1.21 21.13
CA ILE A 455 -11.94 1.90 20.10
C ILE A 455 -10.62 2.39 20.67
N ASP A 456 -9.52 1.97 20.05
CA ASP A 456 -8.21 2.61 20.23
C ASP A 456 -8.22 4.01 19.58
N PRO A 457 -7.95 5.08 20.35
CA PRO A 457 -7.96 6.44 19.81
C PRO A 457 -7.02 6.64 18.62
N ASP A 458 -5.92 5.89 18.53
CA ASP A 458 -4.93 6.02 17.45
C ASP A 458 -5.43 5.44 16.13
N ALA A 459 -6.49 4.62 16.15
CA ALA A 459 -7.12 4.10 14.94
C ALA A 459 -8.16 5.06 14.33
N LEU A 460 -8.61 6.08 15.06
CA LEU A 460 -9.71 6.95 14.62
C LEU A 460 -9.37 7.75 13.34
N ASP A 461 -8.10 8.14 13.18
CA ASP A 461 -7.65 8.92 12.03
C ASP A 461 -7.05 8.05 10.91
N VAL A 462 -7.23 6.72 11.00
CA VAL A 462 -6.91 5.79 9.91
C VAL A 462 -7.96 5.93 8.80
N ALA A 463 -7.50 6.15 7.57
CA ALA A 463 -8.36 6.31 6.40
C ALA A 463 -9.00 4.98 6.01
N LEU A 464 -10.24 5.03 5.54
CA LEU A 464 -10.91 3.86 5.00
C LEU A 464 -10.25 3.45 3.67
N PRO A 465 -10.07 2.15 3.38
CA PRO A 465 -9.39 1.70 2.17
C PRO A 465 -10.31 1.77 0.93
N LEU A 466 -10.76 2.97 0.57
CA LEU A 466 -11.73 3.20 -0.52
C LEU A 466 -11.09 3.20 -1.91
N SER A 467 -9.80 3.57 -1.99
CA SER A 467 -9.05 3.68 -3.24
C SER A 467 -8.49 2.33 -3.71
N GLY A 468 -8.48 2.13 -5.04
CA GLY A 468 -8.38 0.82 -5.69
C GLY A 468 -7.00 0.13 -5.74
N ARG A 469 -6.09 0.42 -4.81
CA ARG A 469 -4.94 -0.45 -4.52
C ARG A 469 -4.81 -0.47 -3.00
N ALA A 470 -4.85 -1.65 -2.39
CA ALA A 470 -4.42 -1.82 -1.01
C ALA A 470 -3.04 -1.15 -0.85
N ALA A 471 -2.78 -0.57 0.32
CA ALA A 471 -1.48 0.01 0.62
C ALA A 471 -0.34 -0.96 0.27
N PRO A 472 0.88 -0.48 -0.04
CA PRO A 472 2.04 -1.35 -0.17
C PRO A 472 2.09 -2.33 1.01
N ALA A 473 2.47 -3.57 0.74
CA ALA A 473 2.65 -4.55 1.80
C ALA A 473 3.79 -4.10 2.72
N GLY A 474 3.66 -4.43 4.01
CA GLY A 474 4.67 -4.13 5.00
C GLY A 474 4.11 -3.95 6.41
N LEU A 475 5.03 -3.89 7.38
CA LEU A 475 4.72 -3.67 8.79
C LEU A 475 4.31 -2.21 9.03
N GLY A 476 3.22 -1.99 9.77
CA GLY A 476 2.78 -0.66 10.18
C GLY A 476 2.31 0.23 9.01
N VAL A 477 2.01 -0.36 7.86
CA VAL A 477 1.56 0.38 6.68
C VAL A 477 0.05 0.62 6.75
N LEU A 478 -0.35 1.89 6.71
CA LEU A 478 -1.77 2.29 6.73
C LEU A 478 -2.26 2.70 5.32
N PRO A 479 -3.58 2.68 5.06
CA PRO A 479 -4.16 3.20 3.82
C PRO A 479 -3.75 4.64 3.53
N ARG A 480 -3.71 5.01 2.25
CA ARG A 480 -3.35 6.38 1.84
C ARG A 480 -4.25 7.40 2.52
N GLY A 481 -3.61 8.44 3.06
CA GLY A 481 -4.23 9.56 3.74
C GLY A 481 -4.62 9.28 5.19
N SER A 482 -4.36 8.07 5.70
CA SER A 482 -4.35 7.79 7.14
C SER A 482 -3.38 8.71 7.85
N VAL A 483 -3.69 9.04 9.10
CA VAL A 483 -2.83 9.82 9.98
C VAL A 483 -2.59 9.04 11.26
N SER A 484 -1.35 8.99 11.72
CA SER A 484 -0.97 8.41 13.02
C SER A 484 -0.13 9.40 13.83
N PRO A 485 -0.16 9.31 15.17
CA PRO A 485 0.80 10.04 16.00
C PRO A 485 2.23 9.56 15.74
N VAL A 486 3.19 10.44 16.05
CA VAL A 486 4.62 10.19 16.00
C VAL A 486 5.19 10.62 17.34
N ASP A 487 5.42 9.63 18.20
CA ASP A 487 5.93 9.80 19.56
C ASP A 487 7.42 9.46 19.65
N GLY A 488 8.17 10.24 20.43
CA GLY A 488 9.62 10.15 20.57
C GLY A 488 10.31 11.45 20.19
N GLU A 489 11.63 11.49 20.33
CA GLU A 489 12.45 12.68 20.11
C GLU A 489 13.23 12.62 18.79
N LEU A 490 13.56 11.41 18.35
CA LEU A 490 14.32 11.11 17.15
C LEU A 490 13.45 10.37 16.14
N LEU A 491 13.40 10.90 14.92
CA LEU A 491 12.78 10.27 13.76
C LEU A 491 13.90 9.86 12.79
N ARG A 492 14.06 8.55 12.57
CA ARG A 492 15.04 8.03 11.62
C ARG A 492 14.38 7.39 10.42
N PHE A 493 14.66 7.89 9.23
CA PHE A 493 14.32 7.23 7.99
C PHE A 493 15.38 6.21 7.61
N PHE A 494 14.96 5.14 6.93
CA PHE A 494 15.88 4.21 6.30
C PHE A 494 15.36 3.76 4.94
N VAL A 495 16.28 3.53 4.02
CA VAL A 495 16.04 2.82 2.76
C VAL A 495 17.02 1.67 2.64
N TYR A 496 16.58 0.57 2.06
CA TYR A 496 17.43 -0.51 1.59
C TYR A 496 17.11 -0.81 0.13
N TRP A 497 18.13 -1.13 -0.65
CA TRP A 497 17.97 -1.69 -1.98
C TRP A 497 19.08 -2.67 -2.28
N LYS A 498 18.79 -3.62 -3.16
CA LYS A 498 19.73 -4.59 -3.71
C LYS A 498 19.54 -4.67 -5.21
N GLN A 499 20.60 -4.36 -5.95
CA GLN A 499 20.54 -4.36 -7.40
C GLN A 499 20.41 -5.79 -7.95
N ALA A 500 19.69 -5.96 -9.05
CA ALA A 500 19.47 -7.25 -9.69
C ALA A 500 20.51 -7.54 -10.77
N ALA A 501 20.77 -6.59 -11.66
CA ALA A 501 21.60 -6.77 -12.85
C ALA A 501 22.48 -5.56 -13.19
N GLN A 502 22.03 -4.33 -12.89
CA GLN A 502 22.77 -3.10 -13.21
C GLN A 502 23.16 -2.37 -11.92
N ARG A 503 24.29 -1.64 -11.93
CA ARG A 503 24.65 -0.74 -10.83
C ARG A 503 23.48 0.22 -10.59
N THR A 504 22.98 0.22 -9.36
CA THR A 504 21.78 0.98 -8.98
C THR A 504 22.04 1.81 -7.74
N ASP A 505 21.57 3.05 -7.83
CA ASP A 505 21.92 4.16 -6.94
C ASP A 505 20.63 4.86 -6.51
N TYR A 506 20.23 4.59 -5.26
CA TYR A 506 19.01 5.13 -4.65
C TYR A 506 19.41 6.12 -3.56
N ASP A 507 19.00 7.37 -3.72
CA ASP A 507 19.26 8.42 -2.74
C ASP A 507 18.09 8.56 -1.78
N LEU A 508 18.36 8.48 -0.47
CA LEU A 508 17.45 8.95 0.55
C LEU A 508 17.57 10.47 0.70
N SER A 509 16.43 11.14 0.86
CA SER A 509 16.40 12.57 1.14
C SER A 509 15.23 12.91 2.07
N ALA A 510 15.36 14.00 2.82
CA ALA A 510 14.28 14.55 3.63
C ALA A 510 14.15 16.05 3.34
N LEU A 511 12.97 16.47 2.89
CA LEU A 511 12.66 17.87 2.60
C LEU A 511 11.85 18.47 3.74
N MET A 512 12.30 19.61 4.28
CA MET A 512 11.60 20.34 5.34
C MET A 512 10.94 21.59 4.77
N LEU A 513 9.63 21.70 5.01
CA LEU A 513 8.79 22.78 4.47
C LEU A 513 8.12 23.54 5.62
N ASP A 514 7.89 24.84 5.44
CA ASP A 514 7.10 25.65 6.38
C ASP A 514 5.58 25.47 6.16
N ALA A 515 4.77 26.27 6.87
CA ALA A 515 3.31 26.20 6.78
C ALA A 515 2.76 26.59 5.39
N ASP A 516 3.49 27.40 4.63
CA ASP A 516 3.16 27.84 3.26
C ASP A 516 3.77 26.92 2.19
N PHE A 517 4.33 25.78 2.61
CA PHE A 517 5.02 24.79 1.77
C PHE A 517 6.29 25.32 1.11
N ALA A 518 6.87 26.43 1.60
CA ALA A 518 8.17 26.90 1.14
C ALA A 518 9.29 26.06 1.77
N THR A 519 10.37 25.84 1.01
CA THR A 519 11.52 25.05 1.48
C THR A 519 12.29 25.78 2.56
N VAL A 520 12.43 25.14 3.73
CA VAL A 520 13.27 25.59 4.84
C VAL A 520 14.70 25.09 4.65
N CYS A 521 14.85 23.77 4.54
CA CYS A 521 16.10 23.08 4.23
C CYS A 521 15.81 21.64 3.77
N TRP A 522 16.86 20.87 3.49
CA TRP A 522 16.77 19.44 3.18
C TRP A 522 18.02 18.71 3.65
N LEU A 523 17.91 17.40 3.88
CA LEU A 523 19.03 16.48 4.07
C LEU A 523 19.09 15.52 2.88
N ALA A 524 20.28 15.30 2.33
CA ALA A 524 20.58 14.41 1.21
C ALA A 524 22.11 14.20 1.12
N TYR A 525 22.59 13.38 0.20
CA TYR A 525 24.03 13.26 -0.09
C TYR A 525 24.71 14.60 -0.43
N THR A 526 23.94 15.57 -0.97
CA THR A 526 24.39 16.94 -1.29
C THR A 526 24.31 17.90 -0.11
N ASN A 527 23.71 17.50 1.01
CA ASN A 527 23.66 18.25 2.25
C ASN A 527 23.57 17.29 3.45
N LEU A 528 24.74 16.79 3.88
CA LEU A 528 24.85 15.67 4.83
C LEU A 528 24.42 16.01 6.26
N LYS A 529 24.45 17.29 6.64
CA LYS A 529 24.18 17.72 8.00
C LYS A 529 23.58 19.11 8.04
N ASP A 530 22.59 19.29 8.89
CA ASP A 530 21.98 20.59 9.23
C ASP A 530 21.72 20.61 10.75
N LEU A 531 21.19 21.72 11.28
CA LEU A 531 20.78 21.83 12.68
C LEU A 531 19.79 20.73 13.09
N GLU A 532 18.94 20.33 12.15
CA GLU A 532 17.79 19.45 12.35
C GLU A 532 18.16 17.97 12.36
N GLY A 533 19.30 17.59 11.76
CA GLY A 533 19.65 16.19 11.60
C GLY A 533 20.87 15.89 10.72
N GLU A 534 21.07 14.60 10.47
CA GLU A 534 22.27 14.03 9.85
C GLU A 534 21.90 12.93 8.82
N HIS A 535 22.63 12.87 7.70
CA HIS A 535 22.57 11.82 6.69
C HIS A 535 23.69 10.80 6.90
N SER A 536 23.43 9.51 6.67
CA SER A 536 24.42 8.44 6.85
C SER A 536 25.55 8.40 5.83
N GLY A 537 25.64 9.40 4.95
CA GLY A 537 26.41 9.37 3.71
C GLY A 537 25.74 8.56 2.62
N ASP A 538 26.45 8.41 1.50
CA ASP A 538 25.91 8.04 0.19
C ASP A 538 26.60 6.79 -0.36
N ILE A 539 25.79 5.82 -0.81
CA ILE A 539 26.26 4.56 -1.39
C ILE A 539 25.67 4.41 -2.77
N THR A 540 26.54 4.25 -3.77
CA THR A 540 26.14 4.38 -5.18
C THR A 540 26.08 3.04 -5.93
N GLU A 541 26.43 1.94 -5.25
CA GLU A 541 26.31 0.58 -5.76
C GLU A 541 25.91 -0.40 -4.64
N ALA A 542 25.05 -1.38 -4.96
CA ALA A 542 24.43 -2.26 -3.98
C ALA A 542 24.33 -3.73 -4.45
N PRO A 543 25.44 -4.37 -4.89
CA PRO A 543 25.44 -5.77 -5.35
C PRO A 543 24.97 -6.75 -4.26
N ASP A 544 25.42 -6.54 -3.03
CA ASP A 544 25.03 -7.33 -1.85
C ASP A 544 23.96 -6.60 -1.00
N GLY A 545 23.41 -5.53 -1.55
CA GLY A 545 22.50 -4.61 -0.86
C GLY A 545 23.23 -3.42 -0.22
N ALA A 546 22.52 -2.30 -0.11
CA ALA A 546 22.99 -1.07 0.54
C ALA A 546 21.87 -0.44 1.36
N SER A 547 22.24 0.42 2.30
CA SER A 547 21.29 1.20 3.09
C SER A 547 21.75 2.63 3.28
N GLU A 548 20.76 3.51 3.37
CA GLU A 548 20.95 4.89 3.79
C GLU A 548 19.93 5.26 4.87
N PHE A 549 20.32 6.21 5.71
CA PHE A 549 19.57 6.68 6.85
C PHE A 549 19.62 8.20 6.93
N ILE A 550 18.53 8.78 7.41
CA ILE A 550 18.47 10.18 7.81
C ILE A 550 17.92 10.22 9.23
N ASP A 551 18.68 10.82 10.15
CA ASP A 551 18.29 11.04 11.53
C ASP A 551 17.81 12.47 11.72
N LEU A 552 16.64 12.67 12.33
CA LEU A 552 16.06 13.98 12.59
C LEU A 552 15.69 14.12 14.06
N ARG A 553 16.13 15.22 14.68
CA ARG A 553 15.72 15.64 16.02
C ARG A 553 14.42 16.44 15.92
N LEU A 554 13.28 15.81 16.25
CA LEU A 554 11.95 16.38 16.04
C LEU A 554 11.73 17.73 16.74
N GLY A 555 12.39 17.95 17.89
CA GLY A 555 12.37 19.23 18.61
C GLY A 555 13.21 20.34 17.98
N ALA A 556 14.15 20.01 17.08
CA ALA A 556 15.00 20.97 16.37
C ALA A 556 14.45 21.34 14.98
N VAL A 557 13.50 20.56 14.44
CA VAL A 557 12.92 20.80 13.12
C VAL A 557 12.13 22.11 13.10
N ARG A 558 12.57 23.06 12.27
CA ARG A 558 11.94 24.38 12.15
C ARG A 558 10.70 24.34 11.25
N GLY A 559 10.72 23.49 10.23
CA GLY A 559 9.61 23.29 9.29
C GLY A 559 8.33 22.77 9.97
N GLN A 560 7.19 22.98 9.30
CA GLN A 560 5.89 22.41 9.66
C GLN A 560 5.70 21.00 9.08
N TYR A 561 6.42 20.69 8.00
CA TYR A 561 6.37 19.41 7.32
C TYR A 561 7.77 18.81 7.11
N ILE A 562 7.86 17.49 7.23
CA ILE A 562 9.03 16.69 6.84
C ILE A 562 8.56 15.68 5.78
N VAL A 563 9.23 15.64 4.64
CA VAL A 563 8.86 14.79 3.51
C VAL A 563 10.06 13.90 3.13
N PRO A 564 10.11 12.65 3.60
CA PRO A 564 11.10 11.70 3.11
C PRO A 564 10.83 11.35 1.65
N GLN A 565 11.90 11.26 0.86
CA GLN A 565 11.85 10.86 -0.54
C GLN A 565 12.97 9.87 -0.84
N VAL A 566 12.66 8.84 -1.61
CA VAL A 566 13.67 7.94 -2.18
C VAL A 566 13.74 8.23 -3.67
N ASN A 567 14.90 8.67 -4.16
CA ASN A 567 15.12 9.05 -5.55
C ASN A 567 15.96 7.99 -6.24
N ILE A 568 15.59 7.61 -7.46
CA ILE A 568 16.45 6.79 -8.31
C ILE A 568 17.41 7.73 -9.03
N PHE A 569 18.63 7.85 -8.50
CA PHE A 569 19.69 8.62 -9.13
C PHE A 569 20.09 7.94 -10.45
N ALA A 570 20.41 6.65 -10.39
CA ALA A 570 20.81 5.86 -11.56
C ALA A 570 20.42 4.37 -11.41
N GLY A 571 20.39 3.67 -12.55
CA GLY A 571 20.15 2.22 -12.59
C GLY A 571 18.67 1.83 -12.64
N GLU A 572 18.37 0.72 -11.96
CA GLU A 572 17.13 -0.04 -12.02
C GLU A 572 15.96 0.66 -11.31
N GLY A 573 14.75 0.49 -11.86
CA GLY A 573 13.50 0.94 -11.25
C GLY A 573 13.14 0.18 -9.97
N PHE A 574 12.22 0.73 -9.17
CA PHE A 574 11.70 0.09 -7.95
C PHE A 574 11.09 -1.31 -8.20
N GLU A 575 10.55 -1.53 -9.39
CA GLU A 575 9.96 -2.82 -9.83
C GLU A 575 11.01 -3.77 -10.44
N GLU A 576 12.24 -3.30 -10.69
CA GLU A 576 13.31 -4.02 -11.40
C GLU A 576 14.41 -4.55 -10.46
N VAL A 577 14.71 -3.82 -9.38
CA VAL A 577 15.68 -4.23 -8.35
C VAL A 577 15.26 -5.53 -7.65
N ASP A 578 16.24 -6.34 -7.22
CA ASP A 578 16.01 -7.62 -6.54
C ASP A 578 15.20 -7.39 -5.26
N GLU A 579 15.60 -6.41 -4.45
CA GLU A 579 14.90 -6.01 -3.25
C GLU A 579 14.97 -4.49 -3.05
N SER A 580 13.87 -3.88 -2.59
CA SER A 580 13.94 -2.53 -2.01
C SER A 580 12.79 -2.25 -1.06
N PHE A 581 13.08 -1.50 0.00
CA PHE A 581 12.10 -1.08 0.98
C PHE A 581 12.51 0.24 1.66
N PHE A 582 11.51 0.93 2.19
CA PHE A 582 11.65 2.14 2.99
C PHE A 582 10.94 1.95 4.32
N GLY A 583 11.44 2.60 5.37
CA GLY A 583 10.74 2.67 6.63
C GLY A 583 11.21 3.81 7.52
N PHE A 584 10.62 3.87 8.72
CA PHE A 584 11.07 4.78 9.76
C PHE A 584 11.08 4.12 11.14
N MET A 585 12.00 4.61 11.97
CA MET A 585 12.19 4.26 13.37
C MET A 585 11.91 5.48 14.25
N LEU A 586 11.43 5.23 15.48
CA LEU A 586 11.26 6.25 16.51
C LEU A 586 12.05 5.87 17.75
N ARG A 587 12.80 6.83 18.29
CA ARG A 587 13.68 6.67 19.44
C ARG A 587 13.63 7.91 20.35
N ASP A 588 13.96 7.73 21.61
CA ASP A 588 14.28 8.82 22.54
C ASP A 588 15.79 9.16 22.43
N ALA A 589 16.20 10.39 22.76
CA ALA A 589 17.60 10.81 22.57
C ALA A 589 18.62 10.00 23.39
N GLU A 590 18.19 9.42 24.51
CA GLU A 590 19.03 8.57 25.36
C GLU A 590 19.21 7.16 24.81
N GLN A 591 18.36 6.73 23.87
CA GLN A 591 18.44 5.41 23.27
C GLN A 591 19.65 5.36 22.32
N ARG A 592 20.79 4.91 22.85
CA ARG A 592 21.95 4.42 22.09
C ARG A 592 21.56 3.25 21.19
N GLY A 593 22.47 2.69 20.40
CA GLY A 593 22.17 1.58 19.51
C GLY A 593 22.70 1.80 18.11
N ARG A 594 22.60 0.75 17.30
CA ARG A 594 23.06 0.71 15.92
C ARG A 594 22.29 1.70 15.02
N PRO A 595 22.81 1.99 13.81
CA PRO A 595 22.09 2.76 12.80
C PRO A 595 20.68 2.23 12.53
N PHE A 596 20.57 0.91 12.35
CA PHE A 596 19.30 0.19 12.24
C PHE A 596 19.05 -0.62 13.51
N GLU A 597 17.94 -0.31 14.20
CA GLU A 597 17.51 -1.03 15.40
C GLU A 597 16.10 -1.60 15.19
N PRO A 598 15.99 -2.91 14.89
CA PRO A 598 14.73 -3.56 14.49
C PRO A 598 13.56 -3.29 15.45
N ARG A 599 13.83 -3.32 16.76
CA ARG A 599 12.87 -3.03 17.84
C ARG A 599 12.24 -1.63 17.77
N THR A 600 12.91 -0.69 17.12
CA THR A 600 12.48 0.71 17.02
C THR A 600 11.77 1.02 15.70
N VAL A 601 11.70 0.05 14.78
CA VAL A 601 10.96 0.15 13.52
C VAL A 601 9.47 0.33 13.84
N ARG A 602 8.89 1.38 13.28
CA ARG A 602 7.44 1.65 13.39
C ARG A 602 6.70 1.31 12.12
N MET A 603 7.39 1.45 10.98
CA MET A 603 6.84 1.11 9.69
C MET A 603 7.95 0.72 8.72
N LYS A 604 7.69 -0.31 7.92
CA LYS A 604 8.49 -0.75 6.77
C LYS A 604 7.52 -1.05 5.63
N SER A 605 7.72 -0.49 4.45
CA SER A 605 6.99 -0.85 3.23
C SER A 605 7.94 -1.23 2.11
N GLY A 606 7.56 -2.22 1.31
CA GLY A 606 8.23 -2.48 0.03
C GLY A 606 8.11 -1.29 -0.93
N LEU A 607 9.17 -1.01 -1.68
CA LEU A 607 9.20 0.00 -2.73
C LEU A 607 9.03 -0.69 -4.09
N ARG A 608 7.77 -0.83 -4.55
CA ARG A 608 7.40 -1.59 -5.77
C ARG A 608 6.42 -0.80 -6.65
N GLY A 609 6.75 0.45 -6.95
CA GLY A 609 5.85 1.33 -7.68
C GLY A 609 6.45 1.95 -8.93
N PRO A 610 5.61 2.33 -9.91
CA PRO A 610 6.07 2.79 -11.20
C PRO A 610 6.42 4.28 -11.15
N GLY A 611 7.70 4.58 -11.04
CA GLY A 611 8.23 5.93 -10.99
C GLY A 611 9.73 5.94 -10.74
N ARG A 612 10.28 7.12 -10.53
CA ARG A 612 11.70 7.33 -10.18
C ARG A 612 11.91 8.16 -8.91
N VAL A 613 10.83 8.59 -8.28
CA VAL A 613 10.84 9.23 -6.96
C VAL A 613 9.67 8.66 -6.15
N ALA A 614 9.96 8.06 -5.00
CA ALA A 614 8.94 7.58 -4.08
C ALA A 614 8.71 8.61 -2.96
N LEU A 615 7.45 8.88 -2.65
CA LEU A 615 7.00 9.67 -1.49
C LEU A 615 6.09 8.78 -0.63
N PRO A 616 6.66 8.04 0.33
CA PRO A 616 5.88 7.11 1.15
C PRO A 616 4.96 7.83 2.13
N LEU A 617 5.48 8.89 2.78
CA LEU A 617 4.88 9.58 3.92
C LEU A 617 5.14 11.09 3.84
N ALA A 618 4.35 11.86 4.58
CA ALA A 618 4.73 13.18 5.05
C ALA A 618 4.43 13.30 6.53
N PHE A 619 5.31 13.94 7.28
CA PHE A 619 5.13 14.22 8.69
C PHE A 619 4.69 15.66 8.81
N ARG A 620 3.66 15.93 9.60
CA ARG A 620 3.15 17.27 9.86
C ARG A 620 3.13 17.54 11.34
N ARG A 621 3.55 18.74 11.73
CA ARG A 621 3.36 19.24 13.10
C ARG A 621 1.93 19.76 13.23
N GLY A 622 1.22 19.34 14.27
CA GLY A 622 -0.12 19.81 14.59
C GLY A 622 -0.10 21.18 15.30
N PRO A 623 -1.26 21.83 15.45
CA PRO A 623 -1.39 23.03 16.29
C PRO A 623 -1.08 22.76 17.77
N ASP A 624 -1.19 21.50 18.20
CA ASP A 624 -0.81 20.99 19.52
C ASP A 624 0.71 20.79 19.68
N GLY A 625 1.50 21.10 18.64
CA GLY A 625 2.95 20.91 18.60
C GLY A 625 3.40 19.47 18.37
N ARG A 626 2.47 18.51 18.29
CA ARG A 626 2.79 17.08 18.12
C ARG A 626 3.00 16.73 16.65
N TRP A 627 3.92 15.82 16.39
CA TRP A 627 4.13 15.30 15.03
C TRP A 627 3.14 14.19 14.70
N ARG A 628 2.68 14.16 13.45
CA ARG A 628 1.82 13.11 12.91
C ARG A 628 2.30 12.68 11.53
N ALA A 629 2.35 11.38 11.27
CA ALA A 629 2.65 10.84 9.96
C ALA A 629 1.36 10.76 9.13
N LYS A 630 1.40 11.19 7.86
CA LYS A 630 0.32 11.06 6.86
C LYS A 630 0.81 10.18 5.72
N TRP A 631 0.07 9.11 5.42
CA TRP A 631 0.44 8.15 4.39
C TRP A 631 0.15 8.67 2.99
N LEU A 632 1.16 8.67 2.11
CA LEU A 632 1.04 9.21 0.74
C LEU A 632 1.03 8.08 -0.31
N HIS A 633 1.93 7.11 -0.20
CA HIS A 633 2.05 5.99 -1.15
C HIS A 633 2.16 6.44 -2.61
N LEU A 634 3.03 7.41 -2.88
CA LEU A 634 3.16 8.00 -4.21
C LEU A 634 4.46 7.63 -4.90
N TYR A 635 4.37 7.47 -6.22
CA TYR A 635 5.50 7.26 -7.11
C TYR A 635 5.43 8.29 -8.23
N LEU A 636 6.33 9.28 -8.20
CA LEU A 636 6.41 10.31 -9.22
C LEU A 636 7.23 9.82 -10.40
N ARG A 637 6.92 10.35 -11.59
CA ARG A 637 7.59 9.96 -12.84
C ARG A 637 9.11 10.19 -12.77
N GLY A 638 9.55 11.31 -12.20
CA GLY A 638 10.95 11.73 -12.16
C GLY A 638 11.56 11.96 -13.55
N ALA A 639 12.84 12.32 -13.57
CA ALA A 639 13.69 12.36 -14.74
C ALA A 639 14.27 10.96 -15.06
N PRO A 640 14.71 10.70 -16.31
CA PRO A 640 15.32 9.42 -16.68
C PRO A 640 16.63 9.08 -15.94
N ALA A 641 17.28 10.04 -15.30
CA ALA A 641 18.48 9.88 -14.47
C ALA A 641 18.67 11.12 -13.59
N ALA A 642 19.57 11.02 -12.60
CA ALA A 642 19.97 12.08 -11.68
C ALA A 642 18.78 12.73 -10.94
N ASN A 643 17.83 11.91 -10.50
CA ASN A 643 16.74 12.40 -9.64
C ASN A 643 17.31 12.78 -8.28
N ARG A 644 17.00 13.98 -7.81
CA ARG A 644 17.47 14.53 -6.54
C ARG A 644 16.45 15.51 -5.98
N VAL A 645 16.49 15.75 -4.68
CA VAL A 645 15.53 16.59 -3.96
C VAL A 645 15.50 18.03 -4.49
N GLU A 646 16.64 18.59 -4.90
CA GLU A 646 16.75 19.95 -5.42
C GLU A 646 16.00 20.12 -6.74
N GLY A 647 15.93 19.06 -7.54
CA GLY A 647 15.26 19.05 -8.83
C GLY A 647 13.73 18.91 -8.72
N ASN A 648 13.21 18.40 -7.60
CA ASN A 648 11.80 18.07 -7.45
C ASN A 648 11.06 18.87 -6.35
N ARG A 649 11.77 19.66 -5.52
CA ARG A 649 11.21 20.38 -4.36
C ARG A 649 9.92 21.16 -4.63
N VAL A 650 9.85 21.89 -5.75
CA VAL A 650 8.67 22.72 -6.09
C VAL A 650 7.48 21.82 -6.42
N SER A 651 7.71 20.79 -7.25
CA SER A 651 6.65 19.84 -7.60
C SER A 651 6.17 19.04 -6.40
N VAL A 652 7.08 18.65 -5.49
CA VAL A 652 6.73 17.96 -4.24
C VAL A 652 5.93 18.87 -3.32
N ALA A 653 6.31 20.14 -3.16
CA ALA A 653 5.58 21.11 -2.35
C ALA A 653 4.14 21.34 -2.88
N THR A 654 3.98 21.60 -4.19
CA THR A 654 2.66 21.75 -4.82
C THR A 654 1.81 20.51 -4.66
N LEU A 655 2.41 19.32 -4.83
CA LEU A 655 1.73 18.05 -4.65
C LEU A 655 1.29 17.81 -3.21
N LEU A 656 2.19 18.06 -2.26
CA LEU A 656 1.93 17.86 -0.84
C LEU A 656 0.79 18.76 -0.38
N ARG A 657 0.78 20.03 -0.81
CA ARG A 657 -0.29 20.98 -0.49
C ARG A 657 -1.67 20.40 -0.80
N GLY A 658 -1.91 20.00 -2.04
CA GLY A 658 -3.20 19.46 -2.44
C GLY A 658 -3.57 18.11 -1.79
N ILE A 659 -2.60 17.35 -1.26
CA ILE A 659 -2.88 16.10 -0.54
C ILE A 659 -3.13 16.33 0.94
N VAL A 660 -2.37 17.23 1.57
CA VAL A 660 -2.49 17.55 2.98
C VAL A 660 -3.83 18.23 3.24
N GLU A 661 -4.23 19.16 2.37
CA GLU A 661 -5.51 19.88 2.42
C GLU A 661 -6.72 18.97 2.18
N ARG A 662 -6.56 17.86 1.43
CA ARG A 662 -7.66 16.90 1.20
C ARG A 662 -7.96 16.09 2.46
N GLU A 663 -9.23 16.08 2.85
CA GLU A 663 -9.77 15.21 3.89
C GLU A 663 -10.11 13.82 3.33
N GLN A 664 -9.82 12.79 4.11
CA GLN A 664 -10.19 11.41 3.83
C GLN A 664 -11.30 10.98 4.79
N LEU A 665 -12.19 10.10 4.36
CA LEU A 665 -13.05 9.41 5.33
C LEU A 665 -12.22 8.43 6.15
N THR A 666 -12.37 8.50 7.47
CA THR A 666 -11.61 7.69 8.42
C THR A 666 -12.52 6.78 9.23
N VAL A 667 -11.91 5.92 10.05
CA VAL A 667 -12.61 5.12 11.07
C VAL A 667 -13.51 6.00 11.94
N ARG A 668 -13.03 7.20 12.34
CA ARG A 668 -13.81 8.18 13.11
C ARG A 668 -15.17 8.49 12.50
N TYR A 669 -15.24 8.62 11.18
CA TYR A 669 -16.50 8.88 10.49
C TYR A 669 -17.47 7.70 10.65
N LEU A 670 -17.03 6.47 10.39
CA LEU A 670 -17.89 5.28 10.54
C LEU A 670 -18.35 5.09 11.98
N THR A 671 -17.43 5.22 12.95
CA THR A 671 -17.78 5.08 14.36
C THR A 671 -18.70 6.21 14.83
N GLY A 672 -18.62 7.39 14.21
CA GLY A 672 -19.55 8.50 14.45
C GLY A 672 -20.96 8.26 13.91
N LEU A 673 -21.15 7.33 12.97
CA LEU A 673 -22.47 6.89 12.52
C LEU A 673 -23.07 5.81 13.44
N MET A 674 -22.26 5.17 14.29
CA MET A 674 -22.67 4.13 15.23
C MET A 674 -23.23 4.72 16.54
N ASP A 675 -23.86 3.87 17.35
CA ASP A 675 -24.44 4.27 18.62
C ASP A 675 -23.37 4.62 19.67
N ALA A 676 -23.24 5.91 19.97
CA ALA A 676 -22.28 6.41 20.95
C ALA A 676 -22.49 5.84 22.36
N SER A 677 -23.72 5.44 22.73
CA SER A 677 -24.01 4.87 24.06
C SER A 677 -23.38 3.50 24.29
N LYS A 678 -23.00 2.82 23.20
CA LYS A 678 -22.36 1.50 23.21
C LYS A 678 -20.84 1.57 22.97
N THR A 679 -20.28 2.78 22.89
CA THR A 679 -18.88 2.99 22.51
C THR A 679 -18.04 3.35 23.72
N THR A 680 -16.89 2.69 23.87
CA THR A 680 -15.87 2.99 24.86
C THR A 680 -14.56 3.30 24.14
N VAL A 681 -13.97 4.46 24.41
CA VAL A 681 -12.60 4.76 23.98
C VAL A 681 -11.66 4.03 24.93
N TRP A 682 -10.77 3.23 24.37
CA TRP A 682 -9.81 2.44 25.13
C TRP A 682 -8.75 3.34 25.76
N ASP A 683 -8.41 3.05 27.02
CA ASP A 683 -7.39 3.79 27.78
C ASP A 683 -5.97 3.22 27.59
N GLY A 684 -5.83 2.18 26.76
CA GLY A 684 -4.56 1.46 26.50
C GLY A 684 -4.29 0.28 27.44
N SER A 685 -5.14 0.01 28.44
CA SER A 685 -4.88 -1.04 29.44
C SER A 685 -6.11 -1.83 29.90
N THR A 686 -7.26 -1.17 30.04
CA THR A 686 -8.47 -1.78 30.60
C THR A 686 -9.21 -2.57 29.52
N ILE A 687 -9.34 -3.88 29.72
CA ILE A 687 -10.05 -4.77 28.81
C ILE A 687 -11.41 -5.16 29.42
N PRO A 688 -12.53 -4.94 28.71
CA PRO A 688 -13.85 -5.38 29.15
C PRO A 688 -13.92 -6.91 29.33
N ALA A 689 -14.68 -7.36 30.34
CA ALA A 689 -14.83 -8.79 30.63
C ALA A 689 -15.69 -9.55 29.59
N GLY A 690 -16.56 -8.85 28.87
CA GLY A 690 -17.45 -9.42 27.86
C GLY A 690 -16.89 -9.31 26.44
N PRO A 691 -17.54 -9.96 25.45
CA PRO A 691 -17.19 -9.80 24.04
C PRO A 691 -17.41 -8.35 23.58
N VAL A 692 -16.43 -7.84 22.83
CA VAL A 692 -16.48 -6.50 22.21
C VAL A 692 -16.25 -6.59 20.71
N THR A 693 -16.65 -5.56 19.98
CA THR A 693 -16.03 -5.24 18.69
C THR A 693 -14.89 -4.27 18.97
N TYR A 694 -13.65 -4.72 18.79
CA TYR A 694 -12.46 -3.89 18.96
C TYR A 694 -12.03 -3.31 17.61
N ILE A 695 -11.77 -2.00 17.57
CA ILE A 695 -11.14 -1.33 16.43
C ILE A 695 -9.86 -0.66 16.94
N GLY A 696 -8.70 -1.06 16.41
CA GLY A 696 -7.43 -0.47 16.81
C GLY A 696 -6.26 -0.74 15.88
N LEU A 697 -5.07 -0.27 16.23
CA LEU A 697 -3.87 -0.49 15.41
C LEU A 697 -3.24 -1.87 15.65
N GLN A 698 -3.45 -2.45 16.83
CA GLN A 698 -2.97 -3.79 17.20
C GLN A 698 -3.97 -4.46 18.15
N ARG A 699 -4.07 -5.79 18.10
CA ARG A 699 -4.94 -6.55 19.01
C ARG A 699 -4.36 -6.50 20.44
N PRO A 700 -5.14 -6.06 21.45
CA PRO A 700 -4.72 -6.17 22.84
C PRO A 700 -4.83 -7.61 23.37
N GLU A 701 -3.96 -7.96 24.32
CA GLU A 701 -4.02 -9.23 25.04
C GLU A 701 -5.23 -9.28 25.98
N GLY A 702 -5.78 -10.47 26.21
CA GLY A 702 -6.86 -10.68 27.17
C GLY A 702 -8.26 -10.29 26.72
N LEU A 703 -8.46 -9.88 25.45
CA LEU A 703 -9.80 -9.73 24.88
C LEU A 703 -10.57 -11.05 24.96
N HIS A 704 -11.86 -10.96 25.30
CA HIS A 704 -12.75 -12.11 25.35
C HIS A 704 -12.72 -12.87 24.00
N PRO A 705 -12.64 -14.22 23.97
CA PRO A 705 -12.49 -15.00 22.73
C PRO A 705 -13.59 -14.78 21.68
N GLY A 706 -14.80 -14.43 22.12
CA GLY A 706 -15.92 -14.06 21.23
C GLY A 706 -15.88 -12.63 20.69
N SER A 707 -14.80 -11.88 20.92
CA SER A 707 -14.66 -10.50 20.43
C SER A 707 -14.36 -10.48 18.93
N ARG A 708 -14.95 -9.53 18.21
CA ARG A 708 -14.59 -9.22 16.83
C ARG A 708 -13.44 -8.22 16.84
N ILE A 709 -12.37 -8.49 16.09
CA ILE A 709 -11.18 -7.65 16.05
C ILE A 709 -11.04 -7.05 14.65
N VAL A 710 -10.90 -5.74 14.61
CA VAL A 710 -10.62 -4.98 13.39
C VAL A 710 -9.34 -4.18 13.59
N VAL A 711 -8.35 -4.52 12.78
CA VAL A 711 -6.99 -3.95 12.74
C VAL A 711 -6.64 -3.60 11.29
N PRO A 712 -5.53 -2.90 11.01
CA PRO A 712 -5.19 -2.49 9.64
C PRO A 712 -5.24 -3.63 8.60
N GLU A 713 -4.89 -4.85 8.98
CA GLU A 713 -4.86 -6.05 8.13
C GLU A 713 -6.25 -6.47 7.61
N ASN A 714 -7.31 -6.14 8.34
CA ASN A 714 -8.70 -6.44 7.98
C ASN A 714 -9.63 -5.21 8.04
N LEU A 715 -9.08 -4.00 7.93
CA LEU A 715 -9.85 -2.74 7.99
C LEU A 715 -10.99 -2.64 6.97
N ARG A 716 -10.87 -3.34 5.85
CA ARG A 716 -11.91 -3.50 4.83
C ARG A 716 -13.22 -4.09 5.37
N ASP A 717 -13.17 -4.83 6.48
CA ASP A 717 -14.34 -5.43 7.13
C ASP A 717 -15.27 -4.38 7.77
N LEU A 718 -14.82 -3.12 7.86
CA LEU A 718 -15.65 -1.98 8.26
C LEU A 718 -16.47 -1.40 7.12
N ILE A 719 -16.17 -1.73 5.86
CA ILE A 719 -16.90 -1.21 4.71
C ILE A 719 -18.23 -1.99 4.62
N PRO A 720 -19.39 -1.34 4.82
CA PRO A 720 -20.67 -2.01 4.65
C PRO A 720 -20.86 -2.44 3.19
N GLU A 721 -21.59 -3.54 2.98
CA GLU A 721 -21.92 -4.05 1.64
C GLU A 721 -22.73 -3.04 0.81
#